data_AF-A0A1F4ZS78-F1
#
_entry.id   AF-A0A1F4ZS78-F1
#
_cell.length_a   1.000
_cell.length_b   1.000
_cell.length_c   1.000
_cell.angle_alpha   90.00
_cell.angle_beta   90.00
_cell.angle_gamma   90.00
#
_symmetry.space_group_name_H-M   'P 1'
#
loop_
_entity.id
_entity.type
_entity.pdbx_description
1 polymer ?
#
loop_
_entity_poly.entity_id
_entity_poly.type
_entity_poly.pdbx_seq_one_letter_code
_entity_poly.pdbx_strand_id
1 'polypeptide(L)'
;AHIDAGKTTTSERILFYTGKSYKIGDIDEGDTQMDWMAQEKERGITIVSAATTTFWTVNDPNSPVGNESFRINLIDTPGHVDFTAEVERSLRVLDGAVTVLDAEETVQSQTETVWRQADKYMVPRIIFVNKNDKLGANFEGTIKAIIDRLGANPAVMAYPIGAEQSFKGVVLLLERKALVWQGDETGAKYVEEAVPSEMTEKVEKWRAKLMEQICETDDKLLEKFLNGEEPDIKELKAALRRAVIAYKLVPVYAGASLRNKGVQPVLDAIVEYLPSPVDVDHVKGIDPQTGGEITRKTINEAPLAGLAFKIQTDPHVGRLTYFRIYSGTLESGQSLYNSSKQKEERVSRMLLMHANKREEIDKAYAGEIVALVGLRETTTGNTLCDKSQPILLESITFPEPVISLAIEPKTKSDQEKMGYALAKLSDEDPTFLIKTNHETGQTIVAGMGELHLEIIVDRMKREFNVEANTGAPQVAYKETIKKTAEGEGKYIRQSGGRGQYGHCFIKIEPLPRGAGYEWVNAIKGGAIPGEFIPAIEKGLKEAMENGQMAGFPMVDMKVTLYDGTYHDVDSSEMAFKIAGSMALQAATKQADMTLLEPIMKVEVSTPDEYMGEVIGDLSSKRAQILGTDKRGNLTIVNAHVPLSELSGYATKLRSLTQGRASYYMEPSHYDEVPKNITEGVVAKSGKAVAR
;
A
#
# COMPACT_ATOMS: atom_id res chain seq x y z
N ALA A 1 -12.90 -4.52 -6.29
CA ALA A 1 -12.90 -5.05 -7.67
C ALA A 1 -11.49 -5.05 -8.23
N HIS A 2 -11.19 -5.85 -9.25
CA HIS A 2 -9.96 -5.74 -10.03
C HIS A 2 -9.95 -4.47 -10.92
N ILE A 3 -8.82 -4.24 -11.58
CA ILE A 3 -8.63 -3.16 -12.57
C ILE A 3 -9.62 -3.39 -13.72
N ASP A 4 -10.11 -2.32 -14.33
CA ASP A 4 -11.03 -2.35 -15.48
C ASP A 4 -12.40 -3.02 -15.29
N ALA A 5 -12.74 -3.56 -14.12
CA ALA A 5 -14.08 -4.09 -13.84
C ALA A 5 -15.23 -3.05 -14.00
N GLY A 6 -14.91 -1.76 -14.21
CA GLY A 6 -15.86 -0.67 -14.38
C GLY A 6 -16.33 -0.05 -13.06
N LYS A 7 -15.48 -0.02 -12.03
CA LYS A 7 -15.76 0.64 -10.74
C LYS A 7 -16.14 2.10 -10.93
N THR A 8 -15.23 2.89 -11.47
CA THR A 8 -15.40 4.33 -11.69
C THR A 8 -16.57 4.63 -12.61
N THR A 9 -16.72 3.86 -13.69
CA THR A 9 -17.91 3.96 -14.56
C THR A 9 -19.20 3.75 -13.77
N THR A 10 -19.24 2.76 -12.87
CA THR A 10 -20.42 2.50 -12.01
C THR A 10 -20.65 3.65 -11.03
N SER A 11 -19.59 4.18 -10.41
CA SER A 11 -19.65 5.36 -9.53
C SER A 11 -20.24 6.58 -10.26
N GLU A 12 -19.78 6.86 -11.48
CA GLU A 12 -20.31 7.96 -12.31
C GLU A 12 -21.80 7.78 -12.64
N ARG A 13 -22.24 6.55 -12.93
CA ARG A 13 -23.67 6.25 -13.15
C ARG A 13 -24.49 6.46 -11.88
N ILE A 14 -23.97 6.07 -10.72
CA ILE A 14 -24.59 6.35 -9.42
C ILE A 14 -24.77 7.86 -9.24
N LEU A 15 -23.73 8.67 -9.49
CA LEU A 15 -23.81 10.13 -9.38
C LEU A 15 -24.80 10.76 -10.36
N PHE A 16 -24.89 10.23 -11.58
CA PHE A 16 -25.85 10.69 -12.57
C PHE A 16 -27.30 10.36 -12.16
N TYR A 17 -27.60 9.10 -11.81
CA TYR A 17 -28.96 8.68 -11.48
C TYR A 17 -29.49 9.31 -10.20
N THR A 18 -28.61 9.60 -9.24
CA THR A 18 -28.97 10.33 -8.02
C THR A 18 -29.13 11.84 -8.25
N GLY A 19 -28.95 12.33 -9.48
CA GLY A 19 -29.10 13.73 -9.86
C GLY A 19 -27.96 14.64 -9.39
N LYS A 20 -26.86 14.06 -8.88
CA LYS A 20 -25.69 14.83 -8.40
C LYS A 20 -24.83 15.35 -9.56
N SER A 21 -24.72 14.57 -10.63
CA SER A 21 -24.10 15.00 -11.90
C SER A 21 -25.16 15.23 -12.97
N TYR A 22 -25.01 16.32 -13.73
CA TYR A 22 -25.89 16.65 -14.86
C TYR A 22 -25.45 15.98 -16.17
N LYS A 23 -24.23 15.43 -16.23
CA LYS A 23 -23.68 14.71 -17.38
C LYS A 23 -23.16 13.35 -16.92
N ILE A 24 -23.35 12.34 -17.76
CA ILE A 24 -22.68 11.05 -17.66
C ILE A 24 -21.19 11.26 -17.93
N GLY A 25 -20.33 10.97 -16.95
CA GLY A 25 -18.87 10.94 -17.14
C GLY A 25 -18.40 9.67 -17.85
N ASP A 26 -17.33 9.79 -18.61
CA ASP A 26 -16.62 8.77 -19.38
C ASP A 26 -15.11 8.83 -19.08
N ILE A 27 -14.53 7.66 -18.84
CA ILE A 27 -13.10 7.51 -18.53
C ILE A 27 -12.27 7.80 -19.78
N ASP A 28 -12.74 7.38 -20.96
CA ASP A 28 -12.02 7.53 -22.23
C ASP A 28 -11.96 9.00 -22.67
N GLU A 29 -12.96 9.81 -22.31
CA GLU A 29 -12.99 11.26 -22.56
C GLU A 29 -12.30 12.08 -21.44
N GLY A 30 -11.93 11.44 -20.32
CA GLY A 30 -11.28 12.08 -19.18
C GLY A 30 -12.16 13.10 -18.45
N ASP A 31 -13.49 12.99 -18.55
CA ASP A 31 -14.46 13.93 -17.99
C ASP A 31 -15.16 13.42 -16.71
N THR A 32 -14.70 12.30 -16.17
CA THR A 32 -15.15 11.75 -14.88
C THR A 32 -14.93 12.72 -13.73
N GLN A 33 -15.87 12.71 -12.77
CA GLN A 33 -15.79 13.50 -11.54
C GLN A 33 -14.97 12.80 -10.46
N MET A 34 -14.95 11.46 -10.45
CA MET A 34 -14.25 10.68 -9.43
C MET A 34 -12.73 10.61 -9.66
N ASP A 35 -12.28 10.52 -10.92
CA ASP A 35 -10.86 10.56 -11.29
C ASP A 35 -10.44 11.99 -11.65
N TRP A 36 -10.15 12.80 -10.63
CA TRP A 36 -9.87 14.23 -10.81
C TRP A 36 -8.39 14.54 -11.05
N MET A 37 -7.48 13.63 -10.70
CA MET A 37 -6.04 13.84 -10.90
C MET A 37 -5.66 13.70 -12.38
N ALA A 38 -4.67 14.47 -12.82
CA ALA A 38 -4.16 14.37 -14.20
C ALA A 38 -3.61 12.97 -14.50
N GLN A 39 -2.95 12.34 -13.52
CA GLN A 39 -2.39 11.00 -13.64
C GLN A 39 -3.46 9.91 -13.78
N GLU A 40 -4.61 10.08 -13.13
CA GLU A 40 -5.74 9.14 -13.25
C GLU A 40 -6.33 9.22 -14.65
N LYS A 41 -6.53 10.44 -15.18
CA LYS A 41 -7.02 10.68 -16.54
C LYS A 41 -6.07 10.20 -17.63
N GLU A 42 -4.77 10.43 -17.47
CA GLU A 42 -3.74 10.00 -18.43
C GLU A 42 -3.62 8.47 -18.53
N ARG A 43 -3.90 7.76 -17.44
CA ARG A 43 -3.71 6.30 -17.34
C ARG A 43 -5.00 5.48 -17.35
N GLY A 44 -6.16 6.12 -17.19
CA GLY A 44 -7.47 5.44 -17.11
C GLY A 44 -7.63 4.58 -15.85
N ILE A 45 -6.94 4.90 -14.75
CA ILE A 45 -7.01 4.16 -13.49
C ILE A 45 -7.26 5.09 -12.30
N THR A 46 -8.05 4.63 -11.33
CA THR A 46 -8.23 5.31 -10.04
C THR A 46 -7.02 5.06 -9.14
N ILE A 47 -6.41 6.13 -8.65
CA ILE A 47 -5.19 6.14 -7.82
C ILE A 47 -5.56 6.51 -6.38
N VAL A 48 -6.38 7.54 -6.19
CA VAL A 48 -6.77 8.05 -4.87
C VAL A 48 -8.27 7.86 -4.67
N SER A 49 -8.68 7.41 -3.47
CA SER A 49 -10.11 7.27 -3.20
C SER A 49 -10.84 8.62 -3.19
N ALA A 50 -11.93 8.74 -3.94
CA ALA A 50 -12.77 9.93 -3.96
C ALA A 50 -14.03 9.69 -3.12
N ALA A 51 -14.33 10.62 -2.20
CA ALA A 51 -15.52 10.55 -1.36
C ALA A 51 -16.54 11.61 -1.81
N THR A 52 -17.77 11.16 -2.10
CA THR A 52 -18.87 12.01 -2.54
C THR A 52 -20.17 11.62 -1.84
N THR A 53 -20.87 12.60 -1.28
CA THR A 53 -22.24 12.40 -0.76
C THR A 53 -23.29 12.59 -1.87
N THR A 54 -24.26 11.67 -1.92
CA THR A 54 -25.45 11.74 -2.78
C THR A 54 -26.71 11.25 -2.06
N PHE A 55 -27.88 11.32 -2.70
CA PHE A 55 -29.17 10.93 -2.12
C PHE A 55 -29.95 9.99 -3.06
N TRP A 56 -30.59 8.97 -2.50
CA TRP A 56 -31.40 8.01 -3.25
C TRP A 56 -32.70 7.70 -2.50
N THR A 57 -33.77 7.47 -3.25
CA THR A 57 -35.09 7.11 -2.69
C THR A 57 -35.55 5.83 -3.37
N VAL A 58 -35.84 4.80 -2.57
CA VAL A 58 -36.29 3.51 -3.09
C VAL A 58 -37.78 3.58 -3.37
N ASN A 59 -38.17 3.28 -4.61
CA ASN A 59 -39.56 3.28 -5.05
C ASN A 59 -40.13 1.86 -5.15
N ASP A 60 -40.06 1.09 -4.06
CA ASP A 60 -40.65 -0.25 -3.96
C ASP A 60 -41.58 -0.37 -2.73
N PRO A 61 -42.87 -0.70 -2.89
CA PRO A 61 -43.78 -0.91 -1.76
C PRO A 61 -43.42 -2.10 -0.86
N ASN A 62 -42.64 -3.07 -1.36
CA ASN A 62 -42.19 -4.23 -0.59
C ASN A 62 -40.83 -4.02 0.08
N SER A 63 -40.26 -2.83 -0.05
CA SER A 63 -38.95 -2.51 0.49
C SER A 63 -38.92 -2.70 2.02
N PRO A 64 -37.83 -3.25 2.58
CA PRO A 64 -37.67 -3.35 4.03
C PRO A 64 -37.41 -1.97 4.66
N VAL A 65 -37.11 -0.97 3.84
CA VAL A 65 -36.93 0.43 4.23
C VAL A 65 -38.10 1.28 3.74
N GLY A 66 -38.33 2.44 4.35
CA GLY A 66 -39.39 3.35 3.94
C GLY A 66 -39.12 4.02 2.58
N ASN A 67 -40.11 4.73 2.03
CA ASN A 67 -39.96 5.55 0.82
C ASN A 67 -39.42 6.96 1.16
N GLU A 68 -38.38 7.01 1.99
CA GLU A 68 -37.71 8.26 2.36
C GLU A 68 -36.40 8.42 1.60
N SER A 69 -35.87 9.63 1.57
CA SER A 69 -34.61 9.91 0.89
C SER A 69 -33.44 9.54 1.80
N PHE A 70 -32.57 8.65 1.33
CA PHE A 70 -31.40 8.17 2.06
C PHE A 70 -30.14 8.85 1.56
N ARG A 71 -29.31 9.29 2.51
CA ARG A 71 -27.98 9.84 2.23
C ARG A 71 -26.98 8.69 2.01
N ILE A 72 -26.29 8.70 0.88
CA ILE A 72 -25.23 7.75 0.53
C ILE A 72 -23.91 8.49 0.50
N ASN A 73 -22.92 8.01 1.27
CA ASN A 73 -21.54 8.48 1.20
C ASN A 73 -20.74 7.46 0.37
N LEU A 74 -20.56 7.76 -0.91
CA LEU A 74 -19.84 6.91 -1.84
C LEU A 74 -18.35 7.17 -1.73
N ILE A 75 -17.57 6.12 -1.52
CA ILE A 75 -16.11 6.14 -1.63
C ILE A 75 -15.73 5.25 -2.80
N ASP A 76 -15.19 5.85 -3.87
CA ASP A 76 -14.60 5.06 -4.95
C ASP A 76 -13.18 4.66 -4.57
N THR A 77 -12.84 3.39 -4.79
CA THR A 77 -11.59 2.79 -4.32
C THR A 77 -10.74 2.31 -5.51
N PRO A 78 -9.41 2.49 -5.46
CA PRO A 78 -8.50 1.93 -6.46
C PRO A 78 -8.67 0.41 -6.63
N GLY A 79 -8.56 -0.06 -7.87
CA GLY A 79 -8.53 -1.51 -8.17
C GLY A 79 -7.13 -2.10 -8.24
N HIS A 80 -6.10 -1.24 -8.26
CA HIS A 80 -4.72 -1.64 -8.44
C HIS A 80 -4.07 -1.95 -7.09
N VAL A 81 -3.28 -3.03 -7.05
CA VAL A 81 -2.65 -3.55 -5.80
C VAL A 81 -1.68 -2.58 -5.15
N ASP A 82 -1.05 -1.72 -5.95
CA ASP A 82 -0.13 -0.67 -5.50
C ASP A 82 -0.80 0.40 -4.62
N PHE A 83 -2.14 0.53 -4.69
CA PHE A 83 -2.93 1.47 -3.88
C PHE A 83 -3.81 0.73 -2.86
N THR A 84 -3.37 -0.44 -2.39
CA THR A 84 -4.07 -1.24 -1.37
C THR A 84 -4.26 -0.50 -0.05
N ALA A 85 -3.40 0.48 0.27
CA ALA A 85 -3.56 1.35 1.43
C ALA A 85 -4.88 2.15 1.37
N GLU A 86 -5.25 2.63 0.19
CA GLU A 86 -6.52 3.36 -0.06
C GLU A 86 -7.74 2.45 0.13
N VAL A 87 -7.62 1.17 -0.24
CA VAL A 87 -8.68 0.18 -0.03
C VAL A 87 -8.82 -0.16 1.45
N GLU A 88 -7.72 -0.45 2.15
CA GLU A 88 -7.71 -0.84 3.57
C GLU A 88 -8.33 0.26 4.45
N ARG A 89 -7.95 1.52 4.23
CA ARG A 89 -8.52 2.66 4.98
C ARG A 89 -9.99 2.93 4.66
N SER A 90 -10.41 2.68 3.42
CA SER A 90 -11.81 2.86 3.02
C SER A 90 -12.67 1.78 3.69
N LEU A 91 -12.26 0.51 3.62
CA LEU A 91 -12.97 -0.63 4.21
C LEU A 91 -13.15 -0.51 5.72
N ARG A 92 -12.19 0.10 6.43
CA ARG A 92 -12.30 0.33 7.88
C ARG A 92 -13.40 1.32 8.26
N VAL A 93 -13.74 2.22 7.35
CA VAL A 93 -14.58 3.41 7.62
C VAL A 93 -16.00 3.25 7.11
N LEU A 94 -16.17 2.54 6.00
CA LEU A 94 -17.48 2.25 5.42
C LEU A 94 -18.21 1.15 6.21
N ASP A 95 -19.53 1.24 6.19
CA ASP A 95 -20.40 0.24 6.82
C ASP A 95 -20.74 -0.91 5.86
N GLY A 96 -20.74 -0.66 4.54
CA GLY A 96 -21.03 -1.66 3.50
C GLY A 96 -20.33 -1.38 2.18
N ALA A 97 -20.16 -2.40 1.36
CA ALA A 97 -19.38 -2.32 0.12
C ALA A 97 -20.10 -2.92 -1.10
N VAL A 98 -19.83 -2.36 -2.29
CA VAL A 98 -20.24 -2.93 -3.58
C VAL A 98 -19.03 -3.49 -4.29
N THR A 99 -19.00 -4.81 -4.47
CA THR A 99 -17.95 -5.52 -5.21
C THR A 99 -18.33 -5.63 -6.67
N VAL A 100 -17.67 -4.84 -7.52
CA VAL A 100 -17.85 -4.91 -8.98
C VAL A 100 -16.99 -6.04 -9.56
N LEU A 101 -17.53 -6.86 -10.45
CA LEU A 101 -16.83 -7.93 -11.18
C LEU A 101 -17.10 -7.80 -12.67
N ASP A 102 -16.12 -8.14 -13.51
CA ASP A 102 -16.31 -8.26 -14.96
C ASP A 102 -16.92 -9.64 -15.29
N ALA A 103 -18.00 -9.67 -16.07
CA ALA A 103 -18.67 -10.90 -16.46
C ALA A 103 -17.83 -11.83 -17.36
N GLU A 104 -16.85 -11.30 -18.09
CA GLU A 104 -15.92 -12.09 -18.93
C GLU A 104 -14.76 -12.63 -18.08
N GLU A 105 -14.10 -11.75 -17.34
CA GLU A 105 -12.89 -12.10 -16.59
C GLU A 105 -13.18 -12.82 -15.27
N THR A 106 -14.40 -12.73 -14.76
CA THR A 106 -14.85 -13.34 -13.49
C THR A 106 -14.02 -12.86 -12.28
N VAL A 107 -13.73 -13.73 -11.31
CA VAL A 107 -12.96 -13.38 -10.10
C VAL A 107 -11.46 -13.44 -10.38
N GLN A 108 -10.83 -12.27 -10.42
CA GLN A 108 -9.38 -12.09 -10.59
C GLN A 108 -8.62 -12.08 -9.25
N SER A 109 -7.31 -12.31 -9.26
CA SER A 109 -6.48 -12.37 -8.05
C SER A 109 -6.50 -11.07 -7.23
N GLN A 110 -6.55 -9.89 -7.88
CA GLN A 110 -6.70 -8.63 -7.14
C GLN A 110 -8.04 -8.54 -6.41
N THR A 111 -9.10 -9.14 -6.99
CA THR A 111 -10.42 -9.20 -6.35
C THR A 111 -10.36 -10.06 -5.09
N GLU A 112 -9.67 -11.21 -5.13
CA GLU A 112 -9.47 -12.05 -3.94
C GLU A 112 -8.77 -11.29 -2.81
N THR A 113 -7.73 -10.50 -3.13
CA THR A 113 -7.01 -9.69 -2.14
C THR A 113 -7.94 -8.67 -1.48
N VAL A 114 -8.68 -7.88 -2.27
CA VAL A 114 -9.63 -6.89 -1.73
C VAL A 114 -10.78 -7.57 -0.96
N TRP A 115 -11.21 -8.75 -1.40
CA TRP A 115 -12.23 -9.53 -0.70
C TRP A 115 -11.76 -9.96 0.69
N ARG A 116 -10.53 -10.46 0.83
CA ARG A 116 -9.92 -10.80 2.13
C ARG A 116 -9.76 -9.59 3.04
N GLN A 117 -9.42 -8.42 2.48
CA GLN A 117 -9.39 -7.17 3.25
C GLN A 117 -10.79 -6.82 3.80
N ALA A 118 -11.84 -7.01 3.00
CA ALA A 118 -13.22 -6.78 3.45
C ALA A 118 -13.67 -7.82 4.49
N ASP A 119 -13.23 -9.08 4.37
CA ASP A 119 -13.48 -10.14 5.35
C ASP A 119 -12.88 -9.83 6.72
N LYS A 120 -11.65 -9.27 6.76
CA LYS A 120 -10.97 -8.85 8.00
C LYS A 120 -11.83 -7.91 8.84
N TYR A 121 -12.57 -7.01 8.19
CA TYR A 121 -13.46 -6.04 8.85
C TYR A 121 -14.92 -6.48 8.89
N MET A 122 -15.23 -7.72 8.46
CA MET A 122 -16.59 -8.27 8.41
C MET A 122 -17.60 -7.36 7.67
N VAL A 123 -17.15 -6.68 6.62
CA VAL A 123 -17.96 -5.70 5.89
C VAL A 123 -19.06 -6.40 5.09
N PRO A 124 -20.35 -6.09 5.32
CA PRO A 124 -21.46 -6.52 4.46
C PRO A 124 -21.31 -6.05 3.03
N ARG A 125 -21.65 -6.92 2.07
CA ARG A 125 -21.33 -6.71 0.65
C ARG A 125 -22.49 -7.04 -0.28
N ILE A 126 -22.53 -6.32 -1.39
CA ILE A 126 -23.30 -6.66 -2.60
C ILE A 126 -22.30 -6.91 -3.73
N ILE A 127 -22.59 -7.86 -4.62
CA ILE A 127 -21.82 -8.08 -5.85
C ILE A 127 -22.60 -7.53 -7.04
N PHE A 128 -21.92 -6.72 -7.84
CA PHE A 128 -22.40 -6.27 -9.14
C PHE A 128 -21.55 -6.91 -10.24
N VAL A 129 -22.11 -7.88 -10.94
CA VAL A 129 -21.51 -8.48 -12.13
C VAL A 129 -21.79 -7.54 -13.30
N ASN A 130 -20.78 -6.75 -13.65
CA ASN A 130 -20.80 -5.71 -14.67
C ASN A 130 -20.37 -6.27 -16.03
N LYS A 131 -20.54 -5.46 -17.09
CA LYS A 131 -20.11 -5.76 -18.46
C LYS A 131 -20.74 -7.03 -19.04
N ASN A 132 -22.00 -7.31 -18.69
CA ASN A 132 -22.74 -8.42 -19.33
C ASN A 132 -22.98 -8.19 -20.83
N ASP A 133 -22.65 -7.01 -21.35
CA ASP A 133 -22.71 -6.64 -22.76
C ASP A 133 -21.41 -6.91 -23.55
N LYS A 134 -20.33 -7.32 -22.87
CA LYS A 134 -19.03 -7.66 -23.49
C LYS A 134 -19.07 -9.06 -24.10
N LEU A 135 -18.29 -9.29 -25.16
CA LEU A 135 -18.11 -10.63 -25.75
C LEU A 135 -17.53 -11.57 -24.69
N GLY A 136 -18.01 -12.81 -24.59
CA GLY A 136 -17.54 -13.76 -23.59
C GLY A 136 -18.14 -13.57 -22.20
N ALA A 137 -19.09 -12.64 -22.02
CA ALA A 137 -19.78 -12.44 -20.75
C ALA A 137 -20.47 -13.73 -20.28
N ASN A 138 -20.08 -14.22 -19.10
CA ASN A 138 -20.61 -15.43 -18.51
C ASN A 138 -21.01 -15.21 -17.04
N PHE A 139 -22.27 -14.84 -16.84
CA PHE A 139 -22.82 -14.59 -15.52
C PHE A 139 -22.77 -15.83 -14.61
N GLU A 140 -23.18 -17.00 -15.09
CA GLU A 140 -23.21 -18.22 -14.26
C GLU A 140 -21.81 -18.74 -13.94
N GLY A 141 -20.87 -18.60 -14.87
CA GLY A 141 -19.44 -18.86 -14.63
C GLY A 141 -18.88 -17.93 -13.55
N THR A 142 -19.27 -16.66 -13.55
CA THR A 142 -18.90 -15.70 -12.50
C THR A 142 -19.50 -16.10 -11.14
N ILE A 143 -20.76 -16.52 -11.07
CA ILE A 143 -21.38 -17.05 -9.84
C ILE A 143 -20.60 -18.25 -9.29
N LYS A 144 -20.20 -19.18 -10.17
CA LYS A 144 -19.38 -20.32 -9.76
C LYS A 144 -18.02 -19.87 -9.23
N ALA A 145 -17.35 -18.93 -9.90
CA ALA A 145 -16.07 -18.39 -9.45
C ALA A 145 -16.17 -17.66 -8.09
N ILE A 146 -17.29 -16.97 -7.81
CA ILE A 146 -17.56 -16.36 -6.51
C ILE A 146 -17.58 -17.43 -5.40
N ILE A 147 -18.22 -18.57 -5.64
CA ILE A 147 -18.27 -19.67 -4.68
C ILE A 147 -16.89 -20.31 -4.52
N ASP A 148 -16.27 -20.71 -5.64
CA ASP A 148 -15.05 -21.52 -5.63
C ASP A 148 -13.80 -20.74 -5.18
N ARG A 149 -13.69 -19.44 -5.55
CA ARG A 149 -12.49 -18.62 -5.26
C ARG A 149 -12.65 -17.70 -4.07
N LEU A 150 -13.83 -17.12 -3.85
CA LEU A 150 -14.07 -16.20 -2.73
C LEU A 150 -14.66 -16.91 -1.51
N GLY A 151 -15.18 -18.14 -1.67
CA GLY A 151 -15.85 -18.86 -0.57
C GLY A 151 -17.13 -18.19 -0.09
N ALA A 152 -17.76 -17.37 -0.96
CA ALA A 152 -18.94 -16.59 -0.60
C ALA A 152 -20.24 -17.34 -0.91
N ASN A 153 -21.33 -16.91 -0.26
CA ASN A 153 -22.69 -17.43 -0.49
C ASN A 153 -23.52 -16.44 -1.34
N PRO A 154 -23.47 -16.53 -2.69
CA PRO A 154 -24.18 -15.60 -3.55
C PRO A 154 -25.70 -15.86 -3.52
N ALA A 155 -26.48 -14.81 -3.30
CA ALA A 155 -27.92 -14.76 -3.46
C ALA A 155 -28.24 -13.96 -4.73
N VAL A 156 -28.55 -14.64 -5.84
CA VAL A 156 -28.78 -13.97 -7.13
C VAL A 156 -30.10 -13.22 -7.09
N MET A 157 -30.07 -11.90 -7.14
CA MET A 157 -31.26 -11.04 -7.06
C MET A 157 -31.74 -10.57 -8.44
N ALA A 158 -30.80 -10.20 -9.32
CA ALA A 158 -31.07 -9.76 -10.67
C ALA A 158 -30.33 -10.63 -11.69
N TYR A 159 -31.09 -11.35 -12.52
CA TYR A 159 -30.57 -12.27 -13.53
C TYR A 159 -30.53 -11.61 -14.92
N PRO A 160 -29.45 -11.75 -15.72
CA PRO A 160 -29.34 -11.03 -16.99
C PRO A 160 -30.29 -11.58 -18.08
N ILE A 161 -30.91 -10.68 -18.84
CA ILE A 161 -31.70 -10.98 -20.05
C ILE A 161 -30.81 -10.81 -21.28
N GLY A 162 -30.45 -11.94 -21.89
CA GLY A 162 -29.44 -12.00 -22.95
C GLY A 162 -28.01 -11.88 -22.39
N ALA A 163 -27.04 -11.97 -23.30
CA ALA A 163 -25.62 -11.80 -23.01
C ALA A 163 -24.93 -11.11 -24.19
N GLU A 164 -23.77 -10.50 -23.94
CA GLU A 164 -22.99 -9.80 -24.94
C GLU A 164 -23.85 -8.72 -25.65
N GLN A 165 -23.82 -8.66 -26.98
CA GLN A 165 -24.63 -7.72 -27.75
C GLN A 165 -26.14 -7.88 -27.56
N SER A 166 -26.62 -9.06 -27.15
CA SER A 166 -28.04 -9.32 -26.90
C SER A 166 -28.50 -8.89 -25.50
N PHE A 167 -27.59 -8.43 -24.64
CA PHE A 167 -27.91 -7.98 -23.29
C PHE A 167 -28.82 -6.73 -23.31
N LYS A 168 -30.07 -6.92 -22.90
CA LYS A 168 -31.13 -5.90 -22.97
C LYS A 168 -31.72 -5.49 -21.63
N GLY A 169 -31.52 -6.29 -20.58
CA GLY A 169 -32.12 -6.02 -19.28
C GLY A 169 -31.81 -7.06 -18.23
N VAL A 170 -32.55 -7.01 -17.12
CA VAL A 170 -32.42 -7.96 -16.00
C VAL A 170 -33.79 -8.40 -15.50
N VAL A 171 -33.87 -9.61 -14.95
CA VAL A 171 -35.06 -10.12 -14.25
C VAL A 171 -34.81 -10.03 -12.74
N LEU A 172 -35.65 -9.27 -12.04
CA LEU A 172 -35.71 -9.30 -10.58
C LEU A 172 -36.42 -10.59 -10.15
N LEU A 173 -35.68 -11.48 -9.49
CA LEU A 173 -36.14 -12.86 -9.24
C LEU A 173 -37.23 -12.94 -8.17
N LEU A 174 -37.20 -12.09 -7.14
CA LEU A 174 -38.23 -12.11 -6.08
C LEU A 174 -39.59 -11.67 -6.63
N GLU A 175 -39.60 -10.58 -7.39
CA GLU A 175 -40.80 -9.94 -7.94
C GLU A 175 -41.31 -10.60 -9.23
N ARG A 176 -40.51 -11.48 -9.86
CA ARG A 176 -40.76 -12.05 -11.19
C ARG A 176 -41.00 -10.96 -12.25
N LYS A 177 -40.20 -9.89 -12.21
CA LYS A 177 -40.32 -8.73 -13.10
C LYS A 177 -39.09 -8.58 -13.98
N ALA A 178 -39.29 -8.33 -15.28
CA ALA A 178 -38.21 -7.98 -16.19
C ALA A 178 -38.09 -6.46 -16.29
N LEU A 179 -36.87 -5.95 -16.13
CA LEU A 179 -36.51 -4.56 -16.40
C LEU A 179 -35.74 -4.51 -17.72
N VAL A 180 -36.30 -3.86 -18.73
CA VAL A 180 -35.71 -3.78 -20.07
C VAL A 180 -35.40 -2.33 -20.43
N TRP A 181 -34.16 -2.08 -20.84
CA TRP A 181 -33.70 -0.76 -21.29
C TRP A 181 -33.79 -0.67 -22.81
N GLN A 182 -34.63 0.23 -23.31
CA GLN A 182 -34.95 0.38 -24.74
C GLN A 182 -33.96 1.27 -25.52
N GLY A 183 -32.74 1.49 -25.00
CA GLY A 183 -31.66 2.13 -25.76
C GLY A 183 -31.60 3.66 -25.70
N ASP A 184 -32.20 4.30 -24.69
CA ASP A 184 -31.91 5.71 -24.35
C ASP A 184 -30.41 5.87 -24.07
N GLU A 185 -29.75 6.88 -24.66
CA GLU A 185 -28.33 7.20 -24.46
C GLU A 185 -27.97 7.31 -22.98
N THR A 186 -28.92 7.69 -22.11
CA THR A 186 -28.72 7.86 -20.67
C THR A 186 -29.08 6.64 -19.83
N GLY A 187 -29.83 5.69 -20.38
CA GLY A 187 -30.42 4.55 -19.67
C GLY A 187 -31.26 4.94 -18.43
N ALA A 188 -31.72 6.19 -18.35
CA ALA A 188 -32.53 6.69 -17.24
C ALA A 188 -33.95 6.12 -17.22
N LYS A 189 -34.43 5.60 -18.35
CA LYS A 189 -35.75 4.97 -18.49
C LYS A 189 -35.60 3.49 -18.82
N TYR A 190 -36.31 2.67 -18.07
CA TYR A 190 -36.54 1.25 -18.36
C TYR A 190 -38.04 0.98 -18.35
N VAL A 191 -38.45 -0.10 -18.99
CA VAL A 191 -39.83 -0.58 -18.98
C VAL A 191 -39.90 -1.84 -18.12
N GLU A 192 -40.89 -1.89 -17.23
CA GLU A 192 -41.25 -3.11 -16.50
C GLU A 192 -42.11 -4.00 -17.41
N GLU A 193 -41.64 -5.22 -17.65
CA GLU A 193 -42.31 -6.22 -18.48
C GLU A 193 -42.40 -7.56 -17.75
N ALA A 194 -43.23 -8.47 -18.26
CA ALA A 194 -43.24 -9.85 -17.80
C ALA A 194 -41.95 -10.58 -18.19
N VAL A 195 -41.59 -11.63 -17.44
CA VAL A 195 -40.42 -12.46 -17.74
C VAL A 195 -40.54 -13.03 -19.17
N PRO A 196 -39.50 -12.93 -20.02
CA PRO A 196 -39.53 -13.50 -21.36
C PRO A 196 -39.79 -15.01 -21.32
N SER A 197 -40.69 -15.48 -22.18
CA SER A 197 -41.18 -16.87 -22.19
C SER A 197 -40.05 -17.90 -22.23
N GLU A 198 -39.02 -17.62 -23.02
CA GLU A 198 -37.83 -18.44 -23.24
C GLU A 198 -36.92 -18.58 -22.00
N MET A 199 -37.09 -17.70 -21.00
CA MET A 199 -36.29 -17.71 -19.76
C MET A 199 -37.06 -18.24 -18.55
N THR A 200 -38.36 -18.48 -18.65
CA THR A 200 -39.24 -18.83 -17.52
C THR A 200 -38.70 -19.98 -16.68
N GLU A 201 -38.34 -21.11 -17.31
CA GLU A 201 -37.81 -22.28 -16.59
C GLU A 201 -36.51 -21.96 -15.84
N LYS A 202 -35.62 -21.18 -16.47
CA LYS A 202 -34.34 -20.77 -15.90
C LYS A 202 -34.53 -19.82 -14.72
N VAL A 203 -35.44 -18.86 -14.86
CA VAL A 203 -35.79 -17.87 -13.83
C VAL A 203 -36.42 -18.56 -12.62
N GLU A 204 -37.36 -19.48 -12.82
CA GLU A 204 -37.99 -20.21 -11.71
C GLU A 204 -36.98 -21.10 -10.96
N LYS A 205 -36.04 -21.73 -11.67
CA LYS A 205 -34.95 -22.49 -11.03
C LYS A 205 -34.07 -21.61 -10.14
N TRP A 206 -33.63 -20.46 -10.64
CA TRP A 206 -32.79 -19.54 -9.86
C TRP A 206 -33.57 -18.87 -8.73
N ARG A 207 -34.85 -18.56 -8.94
CA ARG A 207 -35.74 -18.05 -7.90
C ARG A 207 -35.95 -19.06 -6.78
N ALA A 208 -36.20 -20.33 -7.10
CA ALA A 208 -36.36 -21.39 -6.09
C ALA A 208 -35.11 -21.48 -5.20
N LYS A 209 -33.92 -21.46 -5.82
CA LYS A 209 -32.64 -21.43 -5.09
C LYS A 209 -32.50 -20.19 -4.21
N LEU A 210 -32.85 -19.01 -4.72
CA LEU A 210 -32.81 -17.76 -3.96
C LEU A 210 -33.74 -17.84 -2.74
N MET A 211 -34.97 -18.32 -2.92
CA MET A 211 -35.94 -18.45 -1.83
C MET A 211 -35.45 -19.42 -0.76
N GLU A 212 -34.93 -20.58 -1.17
CA GLU A 212 -34.33 -21.57 -0.26
C GLU A 212 -33.22 -20.92 0.57
N GLN A 213 -32.26 -20.25 -0.07
CA GLN A 213 -31.16 -19.56 0.60
C GLN A 213 -31.64 -18.50 1.60
N ILE A 214 -32.67 -17.70 1.26
CA ILE A 214 -33.21 -16.68 2.17
C ILE A 214 -33.91 -17.35 3.35
N CYS A 215 -34.74 -18.37 3.09
CA CYS A 215 -35.50 -19.05 4.14
C CYS A 215 -34.58 -19.77 5.14
N GLU A 216 -33.47 -20.35 4.70
CA GLU A 216 -32.45 -20.96 5.58
C GLU A 216 -31.86 -19.98 6.61
N THR A 217 -31.99 -18.66 6.39
CA THR A 217 -31.45 -17.65 7.32
C THR A 217 -32.42 -17.23 8.41
N ASP A 218 -33.69 -17.62 8.33
CA ASP A 218 -34.76 -17.24 9.27
C ASP A 218 -35.70 -18.42 9.56
N ASP A 219 -35.71 -18.87 10.82
CA ASP A 219 -36.46 -20.06 11.26
C ASP A 219 -37.95 -20.02 10.90
N LYS A 220 -38.58 -18.83 10.94
CA LYS A 220 -40.02 -18.70 10.61
C LYS A 220 -40.26 -18.85 9.12
N LEU A 221 -39.36 -18.33 8.28
CA LEU A 221 -39.45 -18.49 6.84
C LEU A 221 -39.17 -19.93 6.42
N LEU A 222 -38.18 -20.57 7.06
CA LEU A 222 -37.89 -21.98 6.83
C LEU A 222 -39.09 -22.87 7.14
N GLU A 223 -39.78 -22.65 8.26
CA GLU A 223 -40.98 -23.41 8.61
C GLU A 223 -42.09 -23.25 7.56
N LYS A 224 -42.39 -22.02 7.12
CA LYS A 224 -43.36 -21.75 6.04
C LYS A 224 -42.97 -22.49 4.76
N PHE A 225 -41.69 -22.38 4.37
CA PHE A 225 -41.16 -23.00 3.16
C PHE A 225 -41.27 -24.53 3.18
N LEU A 226 -40.92 -25.17 4.31
CA LEU A 226 -41.04 -26.62 4.48
C LEU A 226 -42.49 -27.12 4.47
N ASN A 227 -43.43 -26.28 4.90
CA ASN A 227 -44.86 -26.56 4.85
C ASN A 227 -45.49 -26.29 3.46
N GLY A 228 -44.70 -25.84 2.48
CA GLY A 228 -45.17 -25.52 1.13
C GLY A 228 -45.92 -24.18 1.04
N GLU A 229 -45.82 -23.33 2.06
CA GLU A 229 -46.38 -21.98 2.06
C GLU A 229 -45.36 -20.99 1.46
N GLU A 230 -45.74 -20.27 0.41
CA GLU A 230 -44.85 -19.28 -0.22
C GLU A 230 -44.77 -18.01 0.65
N PRO A 231 -43.58 -17.63 1.16
CA PRO A 231 -43.45 -16.44 1.99
C PRO A 231 -43.74 -15.14 1.24
N ASP A 232 -44.19 -14.12 1.96
CA ASP A 232 -44.43 -12.81 1.36
C ASP A 232 -43.11 -12.12 0.95
N ILE A 233 -43.12 -11.36 -0.14
CA ILE A 233 -41.92 -10.68 -0.67
C ILE A 233 -41.32 -9.74 0.37
N LYS A 234 -42.18 -9.03 1.13
CA LYS A 234 -41.71 -8.12 2.19
C LYS A 234 -41.00 -8.86 3.32
N GLU A 235 -41.51 -10.04 3.69
CA GLU A 235 -40.87 -10.89 4.70
C GLU A 235 -39.51 -11.41 4.20
N LEU A 236 -39.45 -11.85 2.93
CA LEU A 236 -38.21 -12.30 2.28
C LEU A 236 -37.16 -11.20 2.22
N LYS A 237 -37.52 -9.99 1.78
CA LYS A 237 -36.60 -8.85 1.73
C LYS A 237 -36.10 -8.44 3.12
N ALA A 238 -36.96 -8.46 4.13
CA ALA A 238 -36.57 -8.17 5.50
C ALA A 238 -35.59 -9.23 6.06
N ALA A 239 -35.80 -10.51 5.77
CA ALA A 239 -34.88 -11.58 6.14
C ALA A 239 -33.56 -11.48 5.39
N LEU A 240 -33.60 -11.20 4.09
CA LEU A 240 -32.41 -10.96 3.29
C LEU A 240 -31.58 -9.79 3.87
N ARG A 241 -32.19 -8.64 4.20
CA ARG A 241 -31.46 -7.53 4.85
C ARG A 241 -30.72 -8.00 6.11
N ARG A 242 -31.39 -8.74 7.00
CA ARG A 242 -30.74 -9.29 8.21
C ARG A 242 -29.58 -10.23 7.86
N ALA A 243 -29.75 -11.10 6.86
CA ALA A 243 -28.72 -12.02 6.41
C ALA A 243 -27.51 -11.32 5.78
N VAL A 244 -27.73 -10.22 5.05
CA VAL A 244 -26.66 -9.42 4.43
C VAL A 244 -25.86 -8.68 5.49
N ILE A 245 -26.53 -8.01 6.44
CA ILE A 245 -25.87 -7.32 7.56
C ILE A 245 -25.10 -8.31 8.44
N ALA A 246 -25.65 -9.50 8.68
CA ALA A 246 -24.96 -10.59 9.39
C ALA A 246 -23.88 -11.31 8.55
N TYR A 247 -23.65 -10.86 7.31
CA TYR A 247 -22.69 -11.42 6.37
C TYR A 247 -22.85 -12.93 6.09
N LYS A 248 -24.10 -13.42 6.06
CA LYS A 248 -24.45 -14.81 5.72
C LYS A 248 -24.72 -15.03 4.23
N LEU A 249 -25.30 -14.02 3.57
CA LEU A 249 -25.63 -14.01 2.15
C LEU A 249 -25.08 -12.74 1.50
N VAL A 250 -24.69 -12.86 0.23
CA VAL A 250 -24.18 -11.75 -0.58
C VAL A 250 -25.10 -11.57 -1.79
N PRO A 251 -25.90 -10.49 -1.88
CA PRO A 251 -26.78 -10.24 -3.00
C PRO A 251 -25.98 -10.02 -4.29
N VAL A 252 -26.41 -10.64 -5.39
CA VAL A 252 -25.75 -10.52 -6.69
C VAL A 252 -26.67 -9.94 -7.74
N TYR A 253 -26.19 -8.90 -8.42
CA TYR A 253 -26.91 -8.19 -9.48
C TYR A 253 -26.11 -8.23 -10.78
N ALA A 254 -26.79 -8.48 -11.90
CA ALA A 254 -26.21 -8.32 -13.23
C ALA A 254 -26.42 -6.90 -13.77
N GLY A 255 -25.51 -6.43 -14.61
CA GLY A 255 -25.69 -5.19 -15.36
C GLY A 255 -24.55 -4.85 -16.33
N ALA A 256 -24.64 -3.64 -16.86
CA ALA A 256 -23.66 -3.04 -17.77
C ALA A 256 -23.65 -1.52 -17.57
N SER A 257 -22.70 -1.03 -16.77
CA SER A 257 -22.58 0.40 -16.44
C SER A 257 -22.29 1.26 -17.65
N LEU A 258 -21.46 0.78 -18.60
CA LEU A 258 -21.13 1.52 -19.81
C LEU A 258 -22.35 1.77 -20.71
N ARG A 259 -23.23 0.77 -20.83
CA ARG A 259 -24.50 0.85 -21.58
C ARG A 259 -25.69 1.27 -20.73
N ASN A 260 -25.46 1.73 -19.51
CA ASN A 260 -26.49 2.34 -18.66
C ASN A 260 -27.63 1.39 -18.28
N LYS A 261 -27.33 0.10 -18.04
CA LYS A 261 -28.33 -0.93 -17.69
C LYS A 261 -28.00 -1.60 -16.36
N GLY A 262 -28.99 -1.73 -15.49
CA GLY A 262 -28.89 -2.53 -14.25
C GLY A 262 -28.21 -1.84 -13.07
N VAL A 263 -27.86 -0.55 -13.16
CA VAL A 263 -27.27 0.19 -12.02
C VAL A 263 -28.34 0.64 -11.02
N GLN A 264 -29.54 1.02 -11.48
CA GLN A 264 -30.63 1.45 -10.59
C GLN A 264 -31.07 0.36 -9.59
N PRO A 265 -31.24 -0.92 -9.98
CA PRO A 265 -31.51 -1.99 -9.02
C PRO A 265 -30.39 -2.17 -7.98
N VAL A 266 -29.14 -1.86 -8.32
CA VAL A 266 -28.02 -1.89 -7.37
C VAL A 266 -28.13 -0.71 -6.39
N LEU A 267 -28.54 0.47 -6.84
CA LEU A 267 -28.84 1.61 -5.96
C LEU A 267 -29.95 1.30 -4.96
N ASP A 268 -31.02 0.65 -5.43
CA ASP A 268 -32.08 0.17 -4.54
C ASP A 268 -31.50 -0.83 -3.53
N ALA A 269 -30.74 -1.82 -4.00
CA ALA A 269 -30.12 -2.83 -3.15
C ALA A 269 -29.17 -2.25 -2.10
N ILE A 270 -28.41 -1.19 -2.42
CA ILE A 270 -27.53 -0.49 -1.48
C ILE A 270 -28.36 0.01 -0.29
N VAL A 271 -29.50 0.66 -0.54
CA VAL A 271 -30.35 1.18 0.53
C VAL A 271 -31.09 0.05 1.24
N GLU A 272 -31.61 -0.92 0.50
CA GLU A 272 -32.42 -2.01 1.04
C GLU A 272 -31.63 -3.01 1.89
N TYR A 273 -30.37 -3.31 1.57
CA TYR A 273 -29.64 -4.43 2.15
C TYR A 273 -28.31 -4.09 2.82
N LEU A 274 -27.63 -2.98 2.46
CA LEU A 274 -26.42 -2.59 3.18
C LEU A 274 -26.76 -1.91 4.52
N PRO A 275 -25.87 -2.03 5.51
CA PRO A 275 -26.10 -1.46 6.83
C PRO A 275 -26.07 0.06 6.81
N SER A 276 -26.91 0.64 7.66
CA SER A 276 -26.83 2.02 8.11
C SER A 276 -25.95 2.11 9.36
N PRO A 277 -25.36 3.27 9.70
CA PRO A 277 -24.65 3.46 10.97
C PRO A 277 -25.45 3.05 12.21
N VAL A 278 -26.79 3.08 12.16
CA VAL A 278 -27.67 2.63 13.26
C VAL A 278 -27.76 1.10 13.38
N ASP A 279 -27.47 0.36 12.30
CA ASP A 279 -27.39 -1.10 12.33
C ASP A 279 -26.09 -1.58 13.01
N VAL A 280 -25.12 -0.68 13.18
CA VAL A 280 -23.87 -0.91 13.91
C VAL A 280 -24.05 -0.43 15.35
N ASP A 281 -24.47 -1.32 16.25
CA ASP A 281 -24.88 -0.97 17.63
C ASP A 281 -23.81 -0.22 18.45
N HIS A 282 -22.53 -0.64 18.36
CA HIS A 282 -21.42 0.01 19.07
C HIS A 282 -20.13 0.00 18.26
N VAL A 283 -19.35 1.07 18.36
CA VAL A 283 -17.93 1.05 17.98
C VAL A 283 -17.09 0.62 19.18
N LYS A 284 -16.15 -0.29 18.94
CA LYS A 284 -15.20 -0.79 19.93
C LYS A 284 -13.92 0.04 19.92
N GLY A 285 -13.32 0.19 21.10
CA GLY A 285 -12.02 0.81 21.29
C GLY A 285 -11.39 0.41 22.62
N ILE A 286 -10.28 1.04 22.93
CA ILE A 286 -9.47 0.76 24.12
C ILE A 286 -9.34 2.06 24.93
N ASP A 287 -9.43 1.97 26.24
CA ASP A 287 -9.09 3.08 27.13
C ASP A 287 -7.57 3.31 27.09
N PRO A 288 -7.09 4.50 26.67
CA PRO A 288 -5.65 4.78 26.56
C PRO A 288 -4.87 4.70 27.88
N GLN A 289 -5.54 4.79 29.03
CA GLN A 289 -4.91 4.76 30.35
C GLN A 289 -4.90 3.35 30.95
N THR A 290 -6.01 2.63 30.83
CA THR A 290 -6.17 1.32 31.49
C THR A 290 -5.91 0.14 30.57
N GLY A 291 -5.98 0.34 29.25
CA GLY A 291 -5.90 -0.74 28.26
C GLY A 291 -7.15 -1.62 28.19
N GLY A 292 -8.20 -1.29 28.94
CA GLY A 292 -9.47 -2.02 28.93
C GLY A 292 -10.29 -1.76 27.67
N GLU A 293 -11.07 -2.75 27.23
CA GLU A 293 -12.02 -2.60 26.12
C GLU A 293 -13.17 -1.69 26.55
N ILE A 294 -13.47 -0.68 25.73
CA ILE A 294 -14.57 0.26 25.90
C ILE A 294 -15.38 0.36 24.62
N THR A 295 -16.68 0.61 24.75
CA THR A 295 -17.59 0.74 23.62
C THR A 295 -18.27 2.11 23.62
N ARG A 296 -18.61 2.59 22.42
CA ARG A 296 -19.44 3.79 22.23
C ARG A 296 -20.63 3.44 21.37
N LYS A 297 -21.82 3.81 21.83
CA LYS A 297 -23.04 3.74 21.03
C LYS A 297 -22.95 4.70 19.86
N THR A 298 -23.42 4.26 18.70
CA THR A 298 -23.41 5.04 17.45
C THR A 298 -24.56 6.04 17.38
N ILE A 299 -24.71 6.84 18.43
CA ILE A 299 -25.78 7.84 18.60
C ILE A 299 -25.22 9.24 18.82
N ASN A 300 -26.03 10.25 18.57
CA ASN A 300 -25.62 11.66 18.66
C ASN A 300 -25.39 12.14 20.11
N GLU A 301 -26.06 11.52 21.08
CA GLU A 301 -25.97 11.89 22.50
C GLU A 301 -24.76 11.27 23.20
N ALA A 302 -24.10 10.30 22.55
CA ALA A 302 -22.90 9.68 23.09
C ALA A 302 -21.68 10.63 23.00
N PRO A 303 -20.63 10.44 23.82
CA PRO A 303 -19.40 11.20 23.70
C PRO A 303 -18.81 11.11 22.29
N LEU A 304 -18.26 12.22 21.81
CA LEU A 304 -17.67 12.28 20.48
C LEU A 304 -16.51 11.29 20.34
N ALA A 305 -16.58 10.45 19.32
CA ALA A 305 -15.48 9.59 18.91
C ALA A 305 -15.52 9.39 17.39
N GLY A 306 -14.37 9.52 16.75
CA GLY A 306 -14.23 9.27 15.33
C GLY A 306 -12.80 8.97 14.91
N LEU A 307 -12.66 8.56 13.66
CA LEU A 307 -11.40 8.12 13.07
C LEU A 307 -11.01 9.02 11.90
N ALA A 308 -9.81 9.58 11.95
CA ALA A 308 -9.18 10.24 10.82
C ALA A 308 -8.64 9.16 9.89
N PHE A 309 -9.14 9.07 8.65
CA PHE A 309 -8.83 7.96 7.77
C PHE A 309 -8.21 8.37 6.44
N LYS A 310 -8.23 9.65 6.08
CA LYS A 310 -7.56 10.19 4.89
C LYS A 310 -6.99 11.56 5.20
N ILE A 311 -5.79 11.82 4.71
CA ILE A 311 -5.23 13.16 4.65
C ILE A 311 -5.04 13.52 3.20
N GLN A 312 -5.38 14.76 2.87
CA GLN A 312 -5.20 15.30 1.54
C GLN A 312 -4.74 16.74 1.65
N THR A 313 -3.69 17.10 0.92
CA THR A 313 -3.26 18.48 0.81
C THR A 313 -4.05 19.15 -0.30
N ASP A 314 -4.83 20.17 0.04
CA ASP A 314 -5.53 20.99 -0.92
C ASP A 314 -4.82 22.33 -1.17
N PRO A 315 -4.68 22.79 -2.43
CA PRO A 315 -4.00 24.05 -2.74
C PRO A 315 -4.64 25.31 -2.12
N HIS A 316 -5.94 25.32 -1.86
CA HIS A 316 -6.69 26.50 -1.43
C HIS A 316 -7.01 26.50 0.06
N VAL A 317 -7.33 25.33 0.64
CA VAL A 317 -7.70 25.21 2.06
C VAL A 317 -6.60 24.56 2.91
N GLY A 318 -5.53 24.10 2.29
CA GLY A 318 -4.41 23.45 2.96
C GLY A 318 -4.75 22.00 3.33
N ARG A 319 -4.26 21.56 4.50
CA ARG A 319 -4.39 20.17 4.94
C ARG A 319 -5.84 19.84 5.31
N LEU A 320 -6.43 18.90 4.59
CA LEU A 320 -7.72 18.28 4.87
C LEU A 320 -7.52 16.95 5.58
N THR A 321 -8.29 16.71 6.63
CA THR A 321 -8.36 15.42 7.33
C THR A 321 -9.77 14.88 7.23
N TYR A 322 -9.98 13.83 6.44
CA TYR A 322 -11.28 13.17 6.38
C TYR A 322 -11.48 12.35 7.64
N PHE A 323 -12.66 12.52 8.21
CA PHE A 323 -13.01 12.05 9.53
C PHE A 323 -14.37 11.36 9.48
N ARG A 324 -14.43 10.12 9.95
CA ARG A 324 -15.68 9.40 10.19
C ARG A 324 -16.07 9.55 11.65
N ILE A 325 -17.25 10.09 11.88
CA ILE A 325 -17.84 10.21 13.21
C ILE A 325 -18.55 8.90 13.52
N TYR A 326 -18.16 8.20 14.59
CA TYR A 326 -18.85 6.98 15.04
C TYR A 326 -19.86 7.29 16.12
N SER A 327 -19.59 8.23 17.02
CA SER A 327 -20.50 8.62 18.08
C SER A 327 -20.40 10.11 18.37
N GLY A 328 -21.48 10.68 18.90
CA GLY A 328 -21.56 12.09 19.27
C GLY A 328 -21.76 13.04 18.09
N THR A 329 -21.65 14.34 18.39
CA THR A 329 -21.74 15.41 17.40
C THR A 329 -20.47 16.25 17.40
N LEU A 330 -20.08 16.74 16.23
CA LEU A 330 -18.95 17.64 16.04
C LEU A 330 -19.43 19.00 15.56
N GLU A 331 -18.95 20.07 16.17
CA GLU A 331 -19.24 21.45 15.79
C GLU A 331 -18.00 22.18 15.29
N SER A 332 -18.18 23.09 14.34
CA SER A 332 -17.10 23.91 13.80
C SER A 332 -16.50 24.80 14.90
N GLY A 333 -15.17 24.87 14.99
CA GLY A 333 -14.46 25.60 16.04
C GLY A 333 -14.16 24.80 17.31
N GLN A 334 -14.71 23.58 17.45
CA GLN A 334 -14.55 22.73 18.62
C GLN A 334 -13.10 22.21 18.78
N SER A 335 -12.66 22.09 20.03
CA SER A 335 -11.41 21.42 20.39
C SER A 335 -11.63 19.93 20.60
N LEU A 336 -10.76 19.11 20.00
CA LEU A 336 -10.78 17.66 20.06
C LEU A 336 -9.51 17.14 20.72
N TYR A 337 -9.59 15.95 21.30
CA TYR A 337 -8.43 15.24 21.82
C TYR A 337 -8.04 14.11 20.87
N ASN A 338 -6.83 14.20 20.32
CA ASN A 338 -6.20 13.11 19.60
C ASN A 338 -5.66 12.10 20.62
N SER A 339 -6.43 11.06 20.89
CA SER A 339 -6.09 10.03 21.88
C SER A 339 -4.92 9.14 21.44
N SER A 340 -4.69 9.03 20.13
CA SER A 340 -3.56 8.28 19.56
C SER A 340 -2.21 8.97 19.81
N LYS A 341 -2.18 10.31 19.78
CA LYS A 341 -0.97 11.12 20.01
C LYS A 341 -0.94 11.86 21.34
N GLN A 342 -2.01 11.75 22.13
CA GLN A 342 -2.21 12.45 23.40
C GLN A 342 -2.04 13.97 23.29
N LYS A 343 -2.60 14.56 22.23
CA LYS A 343 -2.54 16.00 21.94
C LYS A 343 -3.93 16.59 21.73
N GLU A 344 -4.11 17.83 22.16
CA GLU A 344 -5.30 18.62 21.81
C GLU A 344 -5.14 19.22 20.41
N GLU A 345 -6.23 19.23 19.67
CA GLU A 345 -6.33 19.76 18.32
C GLU A 345 -7.58 20.63 18.22
N ARG A 346 -7.60 21.57 17.27
CA ARG A 346 -8.75 22.44 17.06
C ARG A 346 -9.24 22.36 15.63
N VAL A 347 -10.52 22.03 15.47
CA VAL A 347 -11.19 22.05 14.17
C VAL A 347 -11.54 23.50 13.85
N SER A 348 -10.96 24.06 12.79
CA SER A 348 -11.26 25.45 12.40
C SER A 348 -12.53 25.52 11.57
N ARG A 349 -12.68 24.62 10.60
CA ARG A 349 -13.82 24.51 9.69
C ARG A 349 -14.08 23.04 9.35
N MET A 350 -15.32 22.75 8.97
CA MET A 350 -15.73 21.45 8.46
C MET A 350 -16.33 21.59 7.07
N LEU A 351 -15.99 20.65 6.19
CA LEU A 351 -16.42 20.66 4.80
C LEU A 351 -17.07 19.31 4.45
N LEU A 352 -18.17 19.35 3.73
CA LEU A 352 -18.67 18.24 2.94
C LEU A 352 -18.00 18.28 1.56
N MET A 353 -17.44 17.13 1.19
CA MET A 353 -16.75 16.96 -0.08
C MET A 353 -17.71 16.37 -1.11
N HIS A 354 -17.73 16.98 -2.28
CA HIS A 354 -18.45 16.49 -3.46
C HIS A 354 -17.50 16.48 -4.64
N ALA A 355 -16.78 15.39 -4.85
CA ALA A 355 -15.66 15.34 -5.79
C ALA A 355 -14.70 16.52 -5.56
N ASN A 356 -14.74 17.55 -6.43
CA ASN A 356 -13.93 18.77 -6.33
C ASN A 356 -14.64 20.00 -5.72
N LYS A 357 -15.94 19.93 -5.45
CA LYS A 357 -16.73 21.00 -4.82
C LYS A 357 -16.77 20.83 -3.31
N ARG A 358 -16.85 21.97 -2.60
CA ARG A 358 -16.78 22.05 -1.14
C ARG A 358 -17.99 22.80 -0.63
N GLU A 359 -18.65 22.22 0.35
CA GLU A 359 -19.73 22.86 1.09
C GLU A 359 -19.32 22.97 2.55
N GLU A 360 -19.30 24.17 3.10
CA GLU A 360 -18.95 24.39 4.50
C GLU A 360 -20.16 24.08 5.39
N ILE A 361 -19.93 23.34 6.48
CA ILE A 361 -20.98 22.93 7.43
C ILE A 361 -20.59 23.30 8.86
N ASP A 362 -21.59 23.68 9.66
CA ASP A 362 -21.38 24.08 11.05
C ASP A 362 -21.41 22.90 12.03
N LYS A 363 -22.11 21.82 11.66
CA LYS A 363 -22.36 20.67 12.54
C LYS A 363 -22.39 19.36 11.75
N ALA A 364 -21.86 18.30 12.37
CA ALA A 364 -21.86 16.95 11.85
C ALA A 364 -22.25 15.93 12.92
N TYR A 365 -22.83 14.81 12.51
CA TYR A 365 -23.49 13.82 13.37
C TYR A 365 -22.85 12.43 13.30
N ALA A 366 -23.22 11.55 14.23
CA ALA A 366 -22.76 10.16 14.24
C ALA A 366 -23.16 9.46 12.93
N GLY A 367 -22.21 8.75 12.32
CA GLY A 367 -22.35 8.11 11.01
C GLY A 367 -21.87 8.96 9.83
N GLU A 368 -21.63 10.26 10.00
CA GLU A 368 -21.23 11.13 8.90
C GLU A 368 -19.72 11.08 8.62
N ILE A 369 -19.37 11.35 7.36
CA ILE A 369 -17.99 11.52 6.90
C ILE A 369 -17.82 12.98 6.47
N VAL A 370 -16.85 13.66 7.07
CA VAL A 370 -16.58 15.09 6.86
C VAL A 370 -15.09 15.33 6.68
N ALA A 371 -14.71 16.43 6.01
CA ALA A 371 -13.32 16.87 5.94
C ALA A 371 -13.09 18.00 6.95
N LEU A 372 -12.10 17.82 7.82
CA LEU A 372 -11.71 18.76 8.86
C LEU A 372 -10.52 19.60 8.39
N VAL A 373 -10.58 20.90 8.68
CA VAL A 373 -9.48 21.86 8.46
C VAL A 373 -8.91 22.29 9.80
N GLY A 374 -7.60 22.49 9.86
CA GLY A 374 -6.91 23.10 11.03
C GLY A 374 -6.13 22.12 11.92
N LEU A 375 -6.25 20.81 11.70
CA LEU A 375 -5.52 19.79 12.45
C LEU A 375 -4.04 19.73 12.05
N ARG A 376 -3.14 19.78 13.04
CA ARG A 376 -1.69 19.88 12.80
C ARG A 376 -0.96 18.56 12.97
N GLU A 377 -1.35 17.76 13.94
CA GLU A 377 -0.64 16.56 14.38
C GLU A 377 -1.36 15.30 13.95
N THR A 378 -2.66 15.37 13.67
CA THR A 378 -3.50 14.23 13.32
C THR A 378 -3.04 13.56 12.02
N THR A 379 -2.76 12.26 12.05
CA THR A 379 -2.40 11.44 10.88
C THR A 379 -3.49 10.40 10.57
N THR A 380 -3.43 9.76 9.39
CA THR A 380 -4.32 8.63 9.05
C THR A 380 -4.24 7.54 10.13
N GLY A 381 -5.40 7.01 10.52
CA GLY A 381 -5.56 6.02 11.60
C GLY A 381 -5.67 6.61 13.01
N ASN A 382 -5.55 7.94 13.19
CA ASN A 382 -5.68 8.56 14.51
C ASN A 382 -7.15 8.67 14.95
N THR A 383 -7.38 8.47 16.25
CA THR A 383 -8.68 8.68 16.88
C THR A 383 -8.78 10.11 17.42
N LEU A 384 -9.86 10.81 17.09
CA LEU A 384 -10.22 12.09 17.72
C LEU A 384 -11.48 11.88 18.57
N CYS A 385 -11.45 12.36 19.81
CA CYS A 385 -12.52 12.12 20.77
C CYS A 385 -12.65 13.26 21.81
N ASP A 386 -13.65 13.14 22.68
CA ASP A 386 -13.80 13.95 23.88
C ASP A 386 -12.66 13.68 24.89
N LYS A 387 -11.98 14.73 25.35
CA LYS A 387 -10.87 14.64 26.31
C LYS A 387 -11.29 14.05 27.66
N SER A 388 -12.52 14.31 28.09
CA SER A 388 -13.05 13.84 29.38
C SER A 388 -13.32 12.34 29.38
N GLN A 389 -13.52 11.74 28.20
CA GLN A 389 -13.77 10.32 28.05
C GLN A 389 -12.98 9.73 26.88
N PRO A 390 -11.65 9.66 27.00
CA PRO A 390 -10.79 9.29 25.91
C PRO A 390 -11.03 7.84 25.48
N ILE A 391 -10.96 7.61 24.17
CA ILE A 391 -11.06 6.28 23.55
C ILE A 391 -10.05 6.18 22.43
N LEU A 392 -9.41 5.02 22.29
CA LEU A 392 -8.57 4.67 21.16
C LEU A 392 -9.34 3.67 20.30
N LEU A 393 -9.80 4.09 19.13
CA LEU A 393 -10.43 3.19 18.17
C LEU A 393 -9.36 2.30 17.52
N GLU A 394 -9.78 1.14 17.04
CA GLU A 394 -8.89 0.25 16.29
C GLU A 394 -8.27 0.98 15.09
N SER A 395 -6.94 1.08 15.11
CA SER A 395 -6.14 1.76 14.08
C SER A 395 -6.01 0.91 12.83
N ILE A 396 -5.91 1.56 11.68
CA ILE A 396 -5.65 0.89 10.41
C ILE A 396 -4.21 0.38 10.42
N THR A 397 -4.02 -0.92 10.18
CA THR A 397 -2.69 -1.51 9.97
C THR A 397 -2.35 -1.47 8.50
N PHE A 398 -1.24 -0.83 8.15
CA PHE A 398 -0.75 -0.77 6.78
C PHE A 398 0.32 -1.84 6.54
N PRO A 399 0.36 -2.46 5.35
CA PRO A 399 1.43 -3.36 4.97
C PRO A 399 2.76 -2.61 4.84
N GLU A 400 3.87 -3.32 5.03
CA GLU A 400 5.20 -2.75 4.79
C GLU A 400 5.46 -2.56 3.28
N PRO A 401 6.19 -1.52 2.87
CA PRO A 401 6.53 -1.29 1.48
C PRO A 401 7.43 -2.40 0.92
N VAL A 402 7.21 -2.77 -0.35
CA VAL A 402 7.88 -3.91 -0.99
C VAL A 402 8.89 -3.51 -2.08
N ILE A 403 8.93 -2.24 -2.48
CA ILE A 403 9.90 -1.71 -3.45
C ILE A 403 10.54 -0.45 -2.88
N SER A 404 11.82 -0.26 -3.18
CA SER A 404 12.58 0.96 -2.86
C SER A 404 13.28 1.53 -4.09
N LEU A 405 13.37 2.86 -4.16
CA LEU A 405 14.00 3.64 -5.21
C LEU A 405 14.89 4.71 -4.57
N ALA A 406 16.06 4.99 -5.15
CA ALA A 406 16.85 6.15 -4.78
C ALA A 406 16.35 7.37 -5.54
N ILE A 407 16.19 8.49 -4.83
CA ILE A 407 15.81 9.78 -5.40
C ILE A 407 16.86 10.84 -5.06
N GLU A 408 17.30 11.57 -6.08
CA GLU A 408 18.33 12.59 -5.96
C GLU A 408 17.86 13.91 -6.58
N PRO A 409 17.99 15.04 -5.87
CA PRO A 409 17.59 16.34 -6.39
C PRO A 409 18.55 16.78 -7.51
N LYS A 410 18.03 17.41 -8.57
CA LYS A 410 18.90 17.91 -9.66
C LYS A 410 19.72 19.12 -9.25
N THR A 411 19.18 19.95 -8.36
CA THR A 411 19.85 21.16 -7.85
C THR A 411 19.80 21.24 -6.33
N LYS A 412 20.66 22.08 -5.72
CA LYS A 412 20.62 22.32 -4.27
C LYS A 412 19.31 22.97 -3.81
N SER A 413 18.68 23.79 -4.66
CA SER A 413 17.37 24.39 -4.36
C SER A 413 16.27 23.33 -4.31
N ASP A 414 16.36 22.33 -5.18
CA ASP A 414 15.43 21.20 -5.19
C ASP A 414 15.60 20.31 -3.96
N GLN A 415 16.77 20.28 -3.32
CA GLN A 415 16.99 19.45 -2.12
C GLN A 415 16.07 19.83 -0.95
N GLU A 416 15.93 21.13 -0.66
CA GLU A 416 15.03 21.61 0.40
C GLU A 416 13.56 21.37 0.05
N LYS A 417 13.17 21.67 -1.20
CA LYS A 417 11.81 21.45 -1.68
C LYS A 417 11.44 19.97 -1.72
N MET A 418 12.37 19.10 -2.10
CA MET A 418 12.20 17.66 -2.13
C MET A 418 11.92 17.12 -0.73
N GLY A 419 12.67 17.55 0.28
CA GLY A 419 12.40 17.16 1.67
C GLY A 419 11.00 17.55 2.13
N TYR A 420 10.56 18.78 1.81
CA TYR A 420 9.21 19.25 2.11
C TYR A 420 8.12 18.47 1.35
N ALA A 421 8.29 18.24 0.05
CA ALA A 421 7.33 17.55 -0.81
C ALA A 421 7.18 16.08 -0.40
N LEU A 422 8.29 15.37 -0.18
CA LEU A 422 8.28 13.98 0.26
C LEU A 422 7.59 13.84 1.62
N ALA A 423 7.86 14.74 2.57
CA ALA A 423 7.16 14.73 3.87
C ALA A 423 5.64 14.91 3.72
N LYS A 424 5.19 15.79 2.82
CA LYS A 424 3.75 15.97 2.52
C LYS A 424 3.13 14.73 1.88
N LEU A 425 3.83 14.08 0.96
CA LEU A 425 3.36 12.85 0.31
C LEU A 425 3.31 11.68 1.28
N SER A 426 4.26 11.57 2.21
CA SER A 426 4.27 10.57 3.29
C SER A 426 3.16 10.82 4.34
N ASP A 427 2.81 12.08 4.61
CA ASP A 427 1.65 12.42 5.45
C ASP A 427 0.32 11.93 4.83
N GLU A 428 0.22 11.92 3.50
CA GLU A 428 -0.96 11.45 2.76
C GLU A 428 -1.02 9.92 2.64
N ASP A 429 0.13 9.28 2.37
CA ASP A 429 0.25 7.84 2.21
C ASP A 429 1.16 7.19 3.28
N PRO A 430 0.60 6.50 4.28
CA PRO A 430 1.38 5.83 5.33
C PRO A 430 2.19 4.62 4.84
N THR A 431 1.94 4.13 3.61
CA THR A 431 2.75 3.09 2.96
C THR A 431 3.90 3.68 2.13
N PHE A 432 4.05 5.00 2.10
CA PHE A 432 5.20 5.66 1.50
C PHE A 432 6.21 6.04 2.57
N LEU A 433 7.34 5.32 2.59
CA LEU A 433 8.41 5.53 3.57
C LEU A 433 9.60 6.24 2.95
N ILE A 434 10.20 7.14 3.71
CA ILE A 434 11.39 7.89 3.31
C ILE A 434 12.50 7.56 4.31
N LYS A 435 13.66 7.14 3.80
CA LYS A 435 14.84 6.84 4.59
C LYS A 435 16.05 7.48 3.96
N THR A 436 16.88 8.14 4.75
CA THR A 436 18.21 8.56 4.29
C THR A 436 19.18 7.42 4.54
N ASN A 437 19.89 6.97 3.50
CA ASN A 437 21.00 6.05 3.67
C ASN A 437 22.22 6.86 4.11
N HIS A 438 22.69 6.66 5.33
CA HIS A 438 23.84 7.38 5.87
C HIS A 438 25.18 6.93 5.27
N GLU A 439 25.27 5.71 4.71
CA GLU A 439 26.48 5.20 4.06
C GLU A 439 26.64 5.78 2.64
N THR A 440 25.55 5.92 1.89
CA THR A 440 25.59 6.45 0.51
C THR A 440 25.19 7.92 0.39
N GLY A 441 24.60 8.50 1.45
CA GLY A 441 24.04 9.85 1.45
C GLY A 441 22.74 10.00 0.63
N GLN A 442 22.25 8.92 0.03
CA GLN A 442 21.06 8.96 -0.83
C GLN A 442 19.77 9.02 -0.01
N THR A 443 18.76 9.69 -0.56
CA THR A 443 17.38 9.56 -0.09
C THR A 443 16.76 8.36 -0.77
N ILE A 444 16.36 7.36 0.01
CA ILE A 444 15.67 6.17 -0.45
C ILE A 444 14.19 6.35 -0.12
N VAL A 445 13.35 6.22 -1.14
CA VAL A 445 11.90 6.19 -1.01
C VAL A 445 11.42 4.76 -1.21
N ALA A 446 10.46 4.32 -0.41
CA ALA A 446 9.89 2.98 -0.49
C ALA A 446 8.37 3.03 -0.59
N GLY A 447 7.80 2.14 -1.39
CA GLY A 447 6.37 2.07 -1.67
C GLY A 447 5.87 0.66 -1.97
N MET A 448 4.59 0.55 -2.26
CA MET A 448 3.88 -0.72 -2.46
C MET A 448 4.12 -1.37 -3.83
N GLY A 449 4.74 -0.66 -4.77
CA GLY A 449 5.03 -1.14 -6.10
C GLY A 449 5.67 -0.07 -6.99
N GLU A 450 5.98 -0.43 -8.22
CA GLU A 450 6.70 0.42 -9.16
C GLU A 450 5.81 1.56 -9.64
N LEU A 451 4.55 1.27 -9.95
CA LEU A 451 3.55 2.25 -10.34
C LEU A 451 3.27 3.23 -9.19
N HIS A 452 3.22 2.74 -7.95
CA HIS A 452 3.11 3.61 -6.77
C HIS A 452 4.26 4.64 -6.74
N LEU A 453 5.51 4.18 -6.77
CA LEU A 453 6.66 5.08 -6.70
C LEU A 453 6.75 6.03 -7.90
N GLU A 454 6.41 5.57 -9.10
CA GLU A 454 6.36 6.39 -10.30
C GLU A 454 5.37 7.56 -10.12
N ILE A 455 4.17 7.27 -9.61
CA ILE A 455 3.15 8.30 -9.36
C ILE A 455 3.58 9.26 -8.27
N ILE A 456 4.18 8.79 -7.18
CA ILE A 456 4.68 9.67 -6.11
C ILE A 456 5.76 10.62 -6.64
N VAL A 457 6.70 10.12 -7.46
CA VAL A 457 7.73 10.95 -8.09
C VAL A 457 7.12 11.95 -9.08
N ASP A 458 6.14 11.55 -9.87
CA ASP A 458 5.45 12.45 -10.81
C ASP A 458 4.63 13.53 -10.06
N ARG A 459 3.90 13.17 -9.00
CA ARG A 459 3.22 14.11 -8.11
C ARG A 459 4.20 15.10 -7.50
N MET A 460 5.35 14.63 -7.01
CA MET A 460 6.40 15.51 -6.50
C MET A 460 6.88 16.51 -7.56
N LYS A 461 7.07 16.06 -8.81
CA LYS A 461 7.46 16.93 -9.93
C LYS A 461 6.37 17.94 -10.31
N ARG A 462 5.12 17.51 -10.45
CA ARG A 462 4.01 18.35 -10.94
C ARG A 462 3.41 19.25 -9.87
N GLU A 463 3.14 18.72 -8.68
CA GLU A 463 2.46 19.45 -7.59
C GLU A 463 3.40 20.38 -6.83
N PHE A 464 4.67 19.97 -6.66
CA PHE A 464 5.65 20.72 -5.86
C PHE A 464 6.76 21.36 -6.69
N ASN A 465 6.75 21.17 -8.02
CA ASN A 465 7.75 21.72 -8.95
C ASN A 465 9.19 21.39 -8.53
N VAL A 466 9.43 20.11 -8.20
CA VAL A 466 10.73 19.57 -7.76
C VAL A 466 11.29 18.67 -8.83
N GLU A 467 12.43 19.04 -9.41
CA GLU A 467 13.13 18.16 -10.33
C GLU A 467 14.06 17.18 -9.60
N ALA A 468 13.81 15.88 -9.79
CA ALA A 468 14.64 14.82 -9.26
C ALA A 468 14.91 13.71 -10.28
N ASN A 469 16.06 13.08 -10.12
CA ASN A 469 16.46 11.86 -10.81
C ASN A 469 16.13 10.65 -9.94
N THR A 470 15.74 9.57 -10.59
CA THR A 470 15.38 8.30 -9.95
C THR A 470 16.30 7.20 -10.43
N GLY A 471 16.70 6.30 -9.53
CA GLY A 471 17.52 5.16 -9.87
C GLY A 471 17.37 4.02 -8.87
N ALA A 472 17.91 2.85 -9.20
CA ALA A 472 18.00 1.76 -8.24
C ALA A 472 18.84 2.21 -7.02
N PRO A 473 18.45 1.82 -5.80
CA PRO A 473 19.26 2.09 -4.61
C PRO A 473 20.70 1.60 -4.81
N GLN A 474 21.68 2.41 -4.42
CA GLN A 474 23.07 1.97 -4.47
C GLN A 474 23.28 0.86 -3.45
N VAL A 475 23.92 -0.21 -3.92
CA VAL A 475 24.39 -1.29 -3.05
C VAL A 475 25.60 -0.75 -2.28
N ALA A 476 25.50 -0.78 -0.95
CA ALA A 476 26.61 -0.42 -0.08
C ALA A 476 27.64 -1.55 -0.05
N TYR A 477 28.46 -1.65 -1.09
CA TYR A 477 29.59 -2.58 -1.13
C TYR A 477 30.60 -2.23 -0.04
N LYS A 478 31.40 -3.22 0.36
CA LYS A 478 32.53 -3.04 1.25
C LYS A 478 33.78 -3.65 0.64
N GLU A 479 34.95 -3.24 1.11
CA GLU A 479 36.23 -3.79 0.68
C GLU A 479 36.88 -4.57 1.82
N THR A 480 37.63 -5.61 1.50
CA THR A 480 38.38 -6.38 2.49
C THR A 480 39.59 -7.04 1.83
N ILE A 481 40.41 -7.69 2.64
CA ILE A 481 41.62 -8.38 2.19
C ILE A 481 41.47 -9.89 2.39
N LYS A 482 42.16 -10.70 1.57
CA LYS A 482 42.17 -12.16 1.73
C LYS A 482 43.47 -12.68 2.32
N LYS A 483 44.56 -11.94 2.16
CA LYS A 483 45.90 -12.34 2.58
C LYS A 483 46.48 -11.35 3.55
N THR A 484 47.31 -11.86 4.45
CA THR A 484 48.17 -11.05 5.29
C THR A 484 49.23 -10.36 4.43
N ALA A 485 49.46 -9.07 4.66
CA ALA A 485 50.48 -8.30 3.94
C ALA A 485 51.14 -7.25 4.84
N GLU A 486 52.32 -6.79 4.45
CA GLU A 486 53.06 -5.72 5.12
C GLU A 486 53.13 -4.49 4.22
N GLY A 487 53.14 -3.30 4.82
CA GLY A 487 53.19 -2.03 4.10
C GLY A 487 54.09 -1.02 4.79
N GLU A 488 54.94 -0.37 4.00
CA GLU A 488 55.76 0.76 4.39
C GLU A 488 55.10 2.06 3.96
N GLY A 489 54.94 2.99 4.90
CA GLY A 489 54.50 4.35 4.62
C GLY A 489 55.57 5.33 5.05
N LYS A 490 56.14 6.05 4.08
CA LYS A 490 57.22 7.02 4.32
C LYS A 490 56.90 8.35 3.64
N TYR A 491 56.74 9.39 4.45
CA TYR A 491 56.48 10.75 4.00
C TYR A 491 57.64 11.65 4.40
N ILE A 492 58.36 12.17 3.39
CA ILE A 492 59.44 13.14 3.58
C ILE A 492 59.18 14.31 2.64
N ARG A 493 58.95 15.50 3.19
CA ARG A 493 58.77 16.72 2.40
C ARG A 493 59.49 17.89 3.03
N GLN A 494 60.32 18.55 2.23
CA GLN A 494 60.92 19.84 2.56
C GLN A 494 60.26 20.90 1.69
N SER A 495 59.43 21.74 2.29
CA SER A 495 58.75 22.84 1.61
C SER A 495 59.08 24.14 2.33
N GLY A 496 60.20 24.80 1.98
CA GLY A 496 60.58 26.18 2.37
C GLY A 496 60.57 26.57 3.86
N GLY A 497 60.11 25.71 4.77
CA GLY A 497 59.91 25.90 6.21
C GLY A 497 60.19 24.60 6.97
N ARG A 498 59.54 24.37 8.13
CA ARG A 498 59.73 23.16 8.95
C ARG A 498 59.54 21.88 8.11
N GLY A 499 60.50 20.96 8.17
CA GLY A 499 60.42 19.69 7.47
C GLY A 499 59.23 18.86 7.94
N GLN A 500 58.79 17.94 7.10
CA GLN A 500 57.74 16.98 7.40
C GLN A 500 58.32 15.58 7.23
N TYR A 501 58.35 14.81 8.32
CA TYR A 501 58.86 13.45 8.36
C TYR A 501 57.86 12.53 9.08
N GLY A 502 57.51 11.42 8.44
CA GLY A 502 56.73 10.35 9.06
C GLY A 502 57.07 9.02 8.40
N HIS A 503 57.34 7.99 9.19
CA HIS A 503 57.71 6.68 8.67
C HIS A 503 57.20 5.56 9.57
N CYS A 504 56.36 4.67 9.03
CA CYS A 504 55.78 3.55 9.77
C CYS A 504 55.65 2.28 8.91
N PHE A 505 55.77 1.13 9.57
CA PHE A 505 55.52 -0.19 9.01
C PHE A 505 54.31 -0.82 9.67
N ILE A 506 53.38 -1.28 8.85
CA ILE A 506 52.16 -1.95 9.30
C ILE A 506 52.08 -3.35 8.72
N LYS A 507 51.42 -4.24 9.45
CA LYS A 507 50.99 -5.56 9.00
C LYS A 507 49.47 -5.60 9.02
N ILE A 508 48.85 -5.99 7.92
CA ILE A 508 47.40 -6.14 7.80
C ILE A 508 47.03 -7.62 7.71
N GLU A 509 46.00 -8.04 8.43
CA GLU A 509 45.53 -9.43 8.51
C GLU A 509 44.01 -9.49 8.34
N PRO A 510 43.46 -10.42 7.55
CA PRO A 510 42.01 -10.58 7.43
C PRO A 510 41.40 -11.06 8.74
N LEU A 511 40.23 -10.54 9.09
CA LEU A 511 39.41 -11.02 10.19
C LEU A 511 38.19 -11.81 9.66
N PRO A 512 37.52 -12.62 10.52
CA PRO A 512 36.22 -13.20 10.18
C PRO A 512 35.21 -12.12 9.79
N ARG A 513 34.24 -12.46 8.94
CA ARG A 513 33.21 -11.54 8.47
C ARG A 513 32.41 -10.95 9.63
N GLY A 514 32.26 -9.64 9.65
CA GLY A 514 31.54 -8.92 10.70
C GLY A 514 32.38 -8.62 11.95
N ALA A 515 33.67 -8.98 11.98
CA ALA A 515 34.57 -8.63 13.08
C ALA A 515 34.99 -7.14 13.05
N GLY A 516 34.83 -6.46 11.91
CA GLY A 516 35.08 -5.02 11.81
C GLY A 516 36.58 -4.68 11.73
N TYR A 517 37.02 -3.70 12.51
CA TYR A 517 38.40 -3.19 12.49
C TYR A 517 39.07 -3.38 13.85
N GLU A 518 40.25 -4.01 13.85
CA GLU A 518 41.09 -4.16 15.04
C GLU A 518 42.43 -3.42 14.86
N TRP A 519 42.79 -2.58 15.82
CA TRP A 519 44.06 -1.86 15.85
C TRP A 519 44.98 -2.42 16.93
N VAL A 520 46.21 -2.76 16.56
CA VAL A 520 47.24 -3.25 17.49
C VAL A 520 48.50 -2.42 17.37
N ASN A 521 48.92 -1.82 18.49
CA ASN A 521 50.22 -1.18 18.62
C ASN A 521 51.24 -2.19 19.18
N ALA A 522 52.19 -2.60 18.34
CA ALA A 522 53.29 -3.50 18.69
C ALA A 522 54.66 -2.82 18.69
N ILE A 523 54.72 -1.48 18.70
CA ILE A 523 55.97 -0.71 18.74
C ILE A 523 56.76 -1.04 20.02
N LYS A 524 58.05 -1.32 19.85
CA LYS A 524 59.00 -1.59 20.95
C LYS A 524 60.14 -0.58 20.95
N GLY A 525 60.65 -0.26 22.13
CA GLY A 525 61.89 0.53 22.26
C GLY A 525 61.81 2.01 21.84
N GLY A 526 60.61 2.57 21.63
CA GLY A 526 60.44 3.98 21.27
C GLY A 526 60.78 4.32 19.82
N ALA A 527 60.72 3.34 18.91
CA ALA A 527 60.95 3.54 17.46
C ALA A 527 60.04 4.63 16.84
N ILE A 528 58.85 4.81 17.41
CA ILE A 528 57.95 5.95 17.16
C ILE A 528 57.51 6.49 18.53
N PRO A 529 57.63 7.81 18.79
CA PRO A 529 57.06 8.45 19.97
C PRO A 529 55.56 8.18 20.12
N GLY A 530 55.11 7.90 21.34
CA GLY A 530 53.71 7.53 21.63
C GLY A 530 52.69 8.60 21.20
N GLU A 531 53.10 9.86 21.12
CA GLU A 531 52.29 11.00 20.65
C GLU A 531 51.90 10.91 19.16
N PHE A 532 52.71 10.26 18.31
CA PHE A 532 52.41 10.14 16.88
C PHE A 532 51.59 8.89 16.53
N ILE A 533 51.47 7.92 17.43
CA ILE A 533 50.73 6.67 17.19
C ILE A 533 49.24 6.92 16.90
N PRO A 534 48.52 7.77 17.65
CA PRO A 534 47.14 8.12 17.33
C PRO A 534 46.99 8.80 15.96
N ALA A 535 47.99 9.55 15.51
CA ALA A 535 47.97 10.19 14.20
C ALA A 535 48.07 9.17 13.05
N ILE A 536 48.89 8.12 13.21
CA ILE A 536 48.98 6.99 12.28
C ILE A 536 47.62 6.27 12.22
N GLU A 537 47.04 5.93 13.36
CA GLU A 537 45.72 5.26 13.44
C GLU A 537 44.63 6.10 12.76
N LYS A 538 44.64 7.42 12.98
CA LYS A 538 43.70 8.34 12.31
C LYS A 538 43.88 8.34 10.80
N GLY A 539 45.13 8.36 10.32
CA GLY A 539 45.44 8.29 8.88
C GLY A 539 45.00 6.98 8.25
N LEU A 540 45.10 5.87 8.99
CA LEU A 540 44.59 4.56 8.58
C LEU A 540 43.07 4.56 8.48
N LYS A 541 42.36 5.02 9.52
CA LYS A 541 40.89 5.06 9.52
C LYS A 541 40.32 5.89 8.37
N GLU A 542 40.87 7.08 8.14
CA GLU A 542 40.44 7.93 7.00
C GLU A 542 40.74 7.28 5.64
N ALA A 543 41.86 6.55 5.53
CA ALA A 543 42.19 5.81 4.31
C ALA A 543 41.34 4.54 4.12
N MET A 544 40.80 3.97 5.20
CA MET A 544 39.86 2.84 5.16
C MET A 544 38.45 3.27 4.77
N GLU A 545 38.02 4.49 5.09
CA GLU A 545 36.72 5.01 4.65
C GLU A 545 36.62 5.08 3.12
N ASN A 546 37.72 5.42 2.45
CA ASN A 546 37.84 5.45 0.99
C ASN A 546 38.74 4.33 0.49
N GLY A 547 38.19 3.12 0.35
CA GLY A 547 38.93 1.92 -0.06
C GLY A 547 39.72 2.06 -1.36
N GLN A 548 40.74 1.20 -1.49
CA GLN A 548 41.73 1.29 -2.56
C GLN A 548 41.29 0.60 -3.86
N MET A 549 40.29 -0.29 -3.81
CA MET A 549 39.86 -1.08 -4.97
C MET A 549 38.82 -0.32 -5.80
N ALA A 550 37.69 0.04 -5.18
CA ALA A 550 36.59 0.76 -5.82
C ALA A 550 36.13 1.99 -5.03
N GLY A 551 36.77 2.30 -3.90
CA GLY A 551 36.43 3.47 -3.08
C GLY A 551 35.42 3.19 -1.98
N PHE A 552 35.10 1.92 -1.71
CA PHE A 552 34.16 1.56 -0.65
C PHE A 552 34.86 1.38 0.71
N PRO A 553 34.14 1.53 1.83
CA PRO A 553 34.72 1.34 3.15
C PRO A 553 35.34 -0.03 3.33
N MET A 554 36.57 -0.06 3.85
CA MET A 554 37.30 -1.28 4.14
C MET A 554 36.92 -1.85 5.52
N VAL A 555 36.65 -3.16 5.60
CA VAL A 555 36.22 -3.86 6.81
C VAL A 555 36.89 -5.23 6.97
N ASP A 556 36.67 -5.85 8.13
CA ASP A 556 37.13 -7.18 8.52
C ASP A 556 38.65 -7.32 8.41
N MET A 557 39.37 -6.40 9.05
CA MET A 557 40.83 -6.41 9.08
C MET A 557 41.41 -5.99 10.41
N LYS A 558 42.53 -6.61 10.74
CA LYS A 558 43.41 -6.24 11.83
C LYS A 558 44.62 -5.53 11.28
N VAL A 559 44.96 -4.37 11.83
CA VAL A 559 46.15 -3.60 11.46
C VAL A 559 47.07 -3.52 12.67
N THR A 560 48.27 -4.07 12.52
CA THR A 560 49.32 -4.07 13.53
C THR A 560 50.45 -3.13 13.12
N LEU A 561 50.67 -2.07 13.91
CA LEU A 561 51.84 -1.20 13.78
C LEU A 561 53.02 -1.85 14.52
N TYR A 562 54.06 -2.26 13.80
CA TYR A 562 55.17 -3.02 14.40
C TYR A 562 56.52 -2.33 14.36
N ASP A 563 56.73 -1.36 13.46
CA ASP A 563 58.00 -0.63 13.37
C ASP A 563 57.81 0.76 12.72
N GLY A 564 58.86 1.58 12.74
CA GLY A 564 58.92 2.87 12.07
C GLY A 564 60.13 3.70 12.52
N THR A 565 60.27 4.89 11.95
CA THR A 565 61.31 5.82 12.36
C THR A 565 60.76 7.24 12.46
N TYR A 566 61.44 8.09 13.21
CA TYR A 566 61.12 9.51 13.33
C TYR A 566 62.38 10.36 13.26
N HIS A 567 62.20 11.66 13.03
CA HIS A 567 63.22 12.69 13.13
C HIS A 567 62.83 13.71 14.21
N ASP A 568 63.74 14.04 15.12
CA ASP A 568 63.44 14.86 16.32
C ASP A 568 62.84 16.25 16.02
N VAL A 569 63.22 16.85 14.88
CA VAL A 569 62.85 18.23 14.54
C VAL A 569 61.78 18.33 13.45
N ASP A 570 61.77 17.36 12.54
CA ASP A 570 60.95 17.42 11.32
C ASP A 570 59.73 16.50 11.38
N SER A 571 59.59 15.67 12.42
CA SER A 571 58.41 14.84 12.59
C SER A 571 57.20 15.67 13.00
N SER A 572 56.05 15.32 12.44
CA SER A 572 54.78 15.96 12.79
C SER A 572 53.65 14.94 12.79
N GLU A 573 52.58 15.23 13.53
CA GLU A 573 51.36 14.42 13.50
C GLU A 573 50.80 14.28 12.07
N MET A 574 50.82 15.36 11.29
CA MET A 574 50.32 15.33 9.91
C MET A 574 51.17 14.42 9.01
N ALA A 575 52.49 14.42 9.19
CA ALA A 575 53.39 13.57 8.42
C ALA A 575 53.18 12.08 8.75
N PHE A 576 53.00 11.74 10.04
CA PHE A 576 52.69 10.37 10.47
C PHE A 576 51.29 9.91 10.06
N LYS A 577 50.32 10.82 10.02
CA LYS A 577 48.99 10.56 9.47
C LYS A 577 49.05 10.20 7.98
N ILE A 578 49.80 10.96 7.18
CA ILE A 578 50.01 10.65 5.75
C ILE A 578 50.77 9.34 5.59
N ALA A 579 51.81 9.11 6.40
CA ALA A 579 52.57 7.86 6.41
C ALA A 579 51.66 6.65 6.68
N GLY A 580 50.74 6.73 7.66
CA GLY A 580 49.76 5.67 7.93
C GLY A 580 48.88 5.36 6.71
N SER A 581 48.37 6.40 6.03
CA SER A 581 47.58 6.23 4.80
C SER A 581 48.39 5.57 3.67
N MET A 582 49.66 5.98 3.48
CA MET A 582 50.55 5.38 2.47
C MET A 582 50.90 3.92 2.81
N ALA A 583 51.10 3.60 4.09
CA ALA A 583 51.39 2.25 4.55
C ALA A 583 50.22 1.30 4.24
N LEU A 584 48.98 1.73 4.46
CA LEU A 584 47.79 0.95 4.08
C LEU A 584 47.73 0.71 2.58
N GLN A 585 47.95 1.75 1.77
CA GLN A 585 47.98 1.62 0.32
C GLN A 585 49.05 0.65 -0.18
N ALA A 586 50.22 0.63 0.46
CA ALA A 586 51.29 -0.30 0.13
C ALA A 586 50.92 -1.73 0.51
N ALA A 587 50.35 -1.93 1.70
CA ALA A 587 49.95 -3.25 2.20
C ALA A 587 48.80 -3.85 1.37
N THR A 588 47.75 -3.07 1.07
CA THR A 588 46.57 -3.58 0.37
C THR A 588 46.86 -4.04 -1.05
N LYS A 589 47.85 -3.44 -1.74
CA LYS A 589 48.32 -3.91 -3.06
C LYS A 589 48.84 -5.35 -3.05
N GLN A 590 49.30 -5.83 -1.90
CA GLN A 590 49.86 -7.18 -1.75
C GLN A 590 48.88 -8.15 -1.04
N ALA A 591 47.74 -7.66 -0.59
CA ALA A 591 46.82 -8.38 0.31
C ALA A 591 45.65 -9.10 -0.38
N ASP A 592 45.64 -9.15 -1.72
CA ASP A 592 44.60 -9.79 -2.53
C ASP A 592 43.19 -9.27 -2.16
N MET A 593 42.94 -8.01 -2.55
CA MET A 593 41.71 -7.30 -2.22
C MET A 593 40.48 -7.90 -2.88
N THR A 594 39.36 -7.86 -2.17
CA THR A 594 38.07 -8.33 -2.67
C THR A 594 36.93 -7.42 -2.24
N LEU A 595 35.87 -7.41 -3.04
CA LEU A 595 34.63 -6.70 -2.74
C LEU A 595 33.68 -7.62 -1.98
N LEU A 596 32.95 -7.02 -1.06
CA LEU A 596 31.85 -7.64 -0.34
C LEU A 596 30.53 -6.98 -0.75
N GLU A 597 29.50 -7.78 -0.97
CA GLU A 597 28.12 -7.33 -1.18
C GLU A 597 27.24 -7.74 0.00
N PRO A 598 26.20 -6.95 0.33
CA PRO A 598 25.23 -7.31 1.34
C PRO A 598 24.33 -8.44 0.85
N ILE A 599 24.23 -9.48 1.67
CA ILE A 599 23.33 -10.62 1.51
C ILE A 599 22.10 -10.39 2.39
N MET A 600 20.94 -10.54 1.78
CA MET A 600 19.64 -10.46 2.44
C MET A 600 19.14 -11.85 2.78
N LYS A 601 18.56 -12.02 3.97
CA LYS A 601 17.71 -13.16 4.26
C LYS A 601 16.32 -12.84 3.73
N VAL A 602 15.82 -13.68 2.81
CA VAL A 602 14.58 -13.50 2.07
C VAL A 602 13.63 -14.65 2.39
N GLU A 603 12.39 -14.32 2.70
CA GLU A 603 11.31 -15.28 2.90
C GLU A 603 10.22 -15.00 1.87
N VAL A 604 9.91 -15.98 1.00
CA VAL A 604 8.87 -15.84 -0.05
C VAL A 604 7.70 -16.74 0.29
N SER A 605 6.54 -16.16 0.59
CA SER A 605 5.29 -16.88 0.82
C SER A 605 4.50 -16.99 -0.48
N THR A 606 4.28 -18.21 -0.97
CA THR A 606 3.60 -18.49 -2.23
C THR A 606 2.66 -19.70 -2.12
N PRO A 607 1.55 -19.75 -2.86
CA PRO A 607 0.79 -20.99 -3.05
C PRO A 607 1.66 -22.13 -3.63
N ASP A 608 1.32 -23.37 -3.29
CA ASP A 608 2.05 -24.59 -3.70
C ASP A 608 2.19 -24.72 -5.24
N GLU A 609 1.20 -24.20 -5.99
CA GLU A 609 1.18 -24.26 -7.46
C GLU A 609 2.33 -23.48 -8.13
N TYR A 610 2.82 -22.40 -7.51
CA TYR A 610 3.90 -21.57 -8.07
C TYR A 610 5.28 -21.80 -7.43
N MET A 611 5.37 -22.72 -6.46
CA MET A 611 6.61 -22.95 -5.68
C MET A 611 7.82 -23.24 -6.59
N GLY A 612 7.64 -24.06 -7.63
CA GLY A 612 8.72 -24.43 -8.54
C GLY A 612 9.27 -23.23 -9.33
N GLU A 613 8.40 -22.34 -9.79
CA GLU A 613 8.78 -21.13 -10.51
C GLU A 613 9.52 -20.13 -9.61
N VAL A 614 9.05 -19.96 -8.37
CA VAL A 614 9.68 -19.08 -7.38
C VAL A 614 11.10 -19.55 -7.02
N ILE A 615 11.28 -20.85 -6.77
CA ILE A 615 12.61 -21.43 -6.48
C ILE A 615 13.53 -21.29 -7.70
N GLY A 616 13.01 -21.49 -8.91
CA GLY A 616 13.76 -21.29 -10.15
C GLY A 616 14.27 -19.86 -10.32
N ASP A 617 13.41 -18.87 -10.10
CA ASP A 617 13.78 -17.45 -10.22
C ASP A 617 14.80 -17.04 -9.16
N LEU A 618 14.59 -17.42 -7.89
CA LEU A 618 15.56 -17.18 -6.82
C LEU A 618 16.92 -17.80 -7.15
N SER A 619 16.95 -19.05 -7.61
CA SER A 619 18.19 -19.74 -7.97
C SER A 619 18.93 -19.03 -9.11
N SER A 620 18.20 -18.46 -10.07
CA SER A 620 18.79 -17.65 -11.16
C SER A 620 19.46 -16.36 -10.67
N LYS A 621 19.04 -15.86 -9.49
CA LYS A 621 19.51 -14.65 -8.81
C LYS A 621 20.61 -14.93 -7.79
N ARG A 622 21.36 -16.01 -7.97
CA ARG A 622 22.43 -16.45 -7.04
C ARG A 622 21.92 -16.68 -5.61
N ALA A 623 20.63 -16.96 -5.45
CA ALA A 623 20.08 -17.27 -4.13
C ALA A 623 20.59 -18.62 -3.64
N GLN A 624 20.95 -18.68 -2.36
CA GLN A 624 21.13 -19.92 -1.64
C GLN A 624 19.82 -20.26 -0.93
N ILE A 625 19.12 -21.28 -1.41
CA ILE A 625 17.89 -21.77 -0.76
C ILE A 625 18.26 -22.50 0.53
N LEU A 626 17.69 -22.04 1.65
CA LEU A 626 17.90 -22.61 2.98
C LEU A 626 16.91 -23.74 3.28
N GLY A 627 15.68 -23.62 2.78
CA GLY A 627 14.63 -24.62 2.97
C GLY A 627 13.25 -24.09 2.62
N THR A 628 12.25 -24.94 2.78
CA THR A 628 10.84 -24.60 2.61
C THR A 628 10.04 -25.04 3.82
N ASP A 629 9.13 -24.17 4.26
CA ASP A 629 8.21 -24.43 5.37
C ASP A 629 6.76 -24.33 4.87
N LYS A 630 5.87 -25.18 5.39
CA LYS A 630 4.43 -25.08 5.09
C LYS A 630 3.69 -24.33 6.19
N ARG A 631 2.88 -23.34 5.81
CA ARG A 631 2.03 -22.58 6.72
C ARG A 631 0.61 -22.47 6.14
N GLY A 632 -0.27 -23.38 6.56
CA GLY A 632 -1.63 -23.49 6.02
C GLY A 632 -1.60 -23.86 4.54
N ASN A 633 -2.22 -23.04 3.69
CA ASN A 633 -2.28 -23.24 2.24
C ASN A 633 -1.12 -22.56 1.48
N LEU A 634 -0.16 -21.99 2.21
CA LEU A 634 1.01 -21.31 1.64
C LEU A 634 2.28 -22.09 1.98
N THR A 635 3.22 -22.10 1.04
CA THR A 635 4.59 -22.55 1.23
C THR A 635 5.50 -21.33 1.32
N ILE A 636 6.36 -21.31 2.33
CA ILE A 636 7.37 -20.27 2.57
C ILE A 636 8.71 -20.81 2.09
N VAL A 637 9.38 -20.07 1.21
CA VAL A 637 10.72 -20.38 0.70
C VAL A 637 11.72 -19.45 1.39
N ASN A 638 12.64 -20.02 2.16
CA ASN A 638 13.68 -19.28 2.85
C ASN A 638 14.97 -19.30 2.03
N ALA A 639 15.58 -18.14 1.78
CA ALA A 639 16.80 -18.03 0.99
C ALA A 639 17.72 -16.89 1.44
N HIS A 640 19.02 -17.02 1.16
CA HIS A 640 19.96 -15.92 1.18
C HIS A 640 20.17 -15.40 -0.24
N VAL A 641 19.97 -14.11 -0.48
CA VAL A 641 20.04 -13.50 -1.82
C VAL A 641 20.85 -12.22 -1.77
N PRO A 642 21.78 -11.99 -2.71
CA PRO A 642 22.46 -10.71 -2.81
C PRO A 642 21.47 -9.56 -3.06
N LEU A 643 21.58 -8.46 -2.31
CA LEU A 643 20.68 -7.30 -2.46
C LEU A 643 20.72 -6.73 -3.89
N SER A 644 21.87 -6.83 -4.55
CA SER A 644 22.10 -6.41 -5.93
C SER A 644 21.16 -7.09 -6.94
N GLU A 645 20.71 -8.31 -6.66
CA GLU A 645 19.87 -9.14 -7.55
C GLU A 645 18.35 -8.97 -7.27
N LEU A 646 18.01 -8.31 -6.15
CA LEU A 646 16.64 -8.12 -5.67
C LEU A 646 15.97 -6.85 -6.22
N SER A 647 16.68 -6.05 -7.02
CA SER A 647 16.10 -4.88 -7.67
C SER A 647 14.89 -5.28 -8.54
N GLY A 648 13.72 -4.70 -8.25
CA GLY A 648 12.47 -5.01 -8.95
C GLY A 648 11.92 -6.42 -8.68
N TYR A 649 12.42 -7.14 -7.66
CA TYR A 649 12.01 -8.52 -7.38
C TYR A 649 10.49 -8.64 -7.11
N ALA A 650 9.90 -7.67 -6.41
CA ALA A 650 8.46 -7.65 -6.14
C ALA A 650 7.62 -7.74 -7.43
N THR A 651 7.98 -6.97 -8.47
CA THR A 651 7.30 -6.95 -9.77
C THR A 651 7.42 -8.30 -10.47
N LYS A 652 8.64 -8.87 -10.48
CA LYS A 652 8.88 -10.19 -11.09
C LYS A 652 8.13 -11.30 -10.36
N LEU A 653 8.17 -11.32 -9.03
CA LEU A 653 7.47 -12.28 -8.19
C LEU A 653 5.95 -12.22 -8.40
N ARG A 654 5.36 -11.02 -8.47
CA ARG A 654 3.94 -10.86 -8.78
C ARG A 654 3.59 -11.43 -10.14
N SER A 655 4.41 -11.19 -11.16
CA SER A 655 4.19 -11.75 -12.50
C SER A 655 4.23 -13.28 -12.51
N LEU A 656 5.19 -13.90 -11.79
CA LEU A 656 5.32 -15.35 -11.70
C LEU A 656 4.17 -16.01 -10.94
N THR A 657 3.60 -15.32 -9.95
CA THR A 657 2.64 -15.91 -9.01
C THR A 657 1.23 -15.35 -9.16
N GLN A 658 0.95 -14.66 -10.27
CA GLN A 658 -0.32 -13.96 -10.52
C GLN A 658 -0.72 -13.00 -9.39
N GLY A 659 0.26 -12.42 -8.70
CA GLY A 659 0.08 -11.51 -7.58
C GLY A 659 -0.27 -12.18 -6.25
N ARG A 660 -0.21 -13.52 -6.16
CA ARG A 660 -0.59 -14.28 -4.95
C ARG A 660 0.56 -14.52 -3.97
N ALA A 661 1.81 -14.27 -4.38
CA ALA A 661 2.95 -14.37 -3.48
C ALA A 661 3.35 -13.01 -2.88
N SER A 662 3.97 -13.10 -1.71
CA SER A 662 4.60 -11.97 -1.01
C SER A 662 6.00 -12.38 -0.59
N TYR A 663 6.88 -11.40 -0.39
CA TYR A 663 8.21 -11.66 0.15
C TYR A 663 8.55 -10.66 1.25
N TYR A 664 9.40 -11.10 2.16
CA TYR A 664 10.01 -10.30 3.21
C TYR A 664 11.52 -10.42 3.10
N MET A 665 12.25 -9.37 3.45
CA MET A 665 13.71 -9.43 3.50
C MET A 665 14.32 -8.61 4.64
N GLU A 666 15.40 -9.13 5.22
CA GLU A 666 16.18 -8.47 6.26
C GLU A 666 17.69 -8.62 5.98
N PRO A 667 18.55 -7.67 6.41
CA PRO A 667 20.00 -7.82 6.28
C PRO A 667 20.49 -9.07 7.02
N SER A 668 21.32 -9.89 6.37
CA SER A 668 21.93 -11.08 6.97
C SER A 668 23.41 -10.84 7.28
N HIS A 669 24.23 -10.70 6.25
CA HIS A 669 25.68 -10.52 6.37
C HIS A 669 26.28 -9.96 5.07
N TYR A 670 27.59 -9.74 5.06
CA TYR A 670 28.34 -9.40 3.85
C TYR A 670 29.10 -10.63 3.35
N ASP A 671 29.04 -10.88 2.05
CA ASP A 671 29.73 -12.00 1.40
C ASP A 671 30.50 -11.55 0.15
N GLU A 672 31.43 -12.38 -0.31
CA GLU A 672 32.33 -12.06 -1.40
C GLU A 672 31.60 -11.95 -2.75
N VAL A 673 31.88 -10.85 -3.45
CA VAL A 673 31.35 -10.63 -4.79
C VAL A 673 32.05 -11.55 -5.79
N PRO A 674 31.31 -12.27 -6.65
CA PRO A 674 31.89 -13.01 -7.76
C PRO A 674 32.81 -12.15 -8.65
N LYS A 675 33.91 -12.73 -9.15
CA LYS A 675 34.95 -12.00 -9.90
C LYS A 675 34.41 -11.25 -11.12
N ASN A 676 33.47 -11.85 -11.85
CA ASN A 676 32.83 -11.25 -13.03
C ASN A 676 32.07 -9.95 -12.69
N ILE A 677 31.43 -9.88 -11.52
CA ILE A 677 30.71 -8.68 -11.06
C ILE A 677 31.70 -7.65 -10.50
N THR A 678 32.74 -8.11 -9.81
CA THR A 678 33.81 -7.27 -9.23
C THR A 678 34.44 -6.36 -10.29
N GLU A 679 34.81 -6.91 -11.45
CA GLU A 679 35.42 -6.13 -12.54
C GLU A 679 34.50 -5.02 -13.05
N GLY A 680 33.19 -5.29 -13.16
CA GLY A 680 32.19 -4.30 -13.57
C GLY A 680 31.98 -3.17 -12.56
N VAL A 681 32.00 -3.49 -11.25
CA VAL A 681 31.88 -2.49 -10.19
C VAL A 681 33.12 -1.60 -10.15
N VAL A 682 34.32 -2.17 -10.24
CA VAL A 682 35.58 -1.42 -10.28
C VAL A 682 35.63 -0.51 -11.51
N ALA A 683 35.23 -1.00 -12.69
CA ALA A 683 35.22 -0.19 -13.91
C ALA A 683 34.33 1.06 -13.80
N LYS A 684 33.17 0.96 -13.12
CA LYS A 684 32.27 2.10 -12.88
C LYS A 684 32.84 3.12 -11.89
N SER A 685 33.71 2.70 -10.96
CA SER A 685 34.33 3.59 -9.98
C SER A 685 35.45 4.48 -10.55
N GLY A 686 35.88 4.24 -11.80
CA GLY A 686 36.94 5.01 -12.47
C GLY A 686 38.36 4.72 -11.96
N LYS A 687 38.53 3.82 -10.97
CA LYS A 687 39.85 3.34 -10.51
C LYS A 687 40.25 2.12 -11.36
N ALA A 688 41.45 2.14 -11.95
CA ALA A 688 41.96 1.04 -12.76
C ALA A 688 42.25 -0.18 -11.87
N VAL A 689 41.87 -1.38 -12.35
CA VAL A 689 42.24 -2.65 -11.72
C VAL A 689 43.77 -2.71 -11.66
N ALA A 690 44.34 -2.65 -10.46
CA ALA A 690 45.76 -2.96 -10.27
C ALA A 690 45.93 -4.46 -10.58
N ARG A 691 46.55 -4.74 -11.73
CA ARG A 691 46.93 -6.10 -12.14
C ARG A 691 48.08 -6.63 -11.30
#